data_AF-F8C5E4-F1
#
_entry.id   AF-F8C5E4-F1
#
_cell.length_a   1.000
_cell.length_b   1.000
_cell.length_c   1.000
_cell.angle_alpha   90.00
_cell.angle_beta   90.00
_cell.angle_gamma   90.00
#
_symmetry.space_group_name_H-M   'P 1'
#
loop_
_entity.id
_entity.type
_entity.pdbx_description
1 polymer ?
#
loop_
_entity_poly.entity_id
_entity_poly.type
_entity_poly.pdbx_seq_one_letter_code
_entity_poly.pdbx_strand_id
1 'polypeptide(L)'
;MLKRFNLILFLTFFMVCIFYSYSTGSRNPRSEGLNNKGVYVVNVIESSPAAKAGVFPGDIILLINGLPVSSENIESLLLDAVNTGKNPVVLVILRQGKTLSLSANIPKENPTLGVTIKPPQEMLSVASGGFSGERLIDKANRKVDIPDKTSLLAKVSSFNVLDGVFIDKNTGEITFVGHYDDRYKTGPLPYIQILDEALTYPYPYFSLDPTENTYKALNEIKSIFDREMERIARDHAYGANWVSSILKEVLYASFPLPEKQILLARLKAYSITPEEFKAYLDWDPKSKNWRFDNRAQIEQYVALQNFFYKLFVAAGFEGKYGAAVVQMWGFRRFAEVYGTDHAGHWFREIYETLGVIDEFEKIRSDYNSGKLNDREAIRQLLFLFYKNFLKGIGVKESTIDELIKRAPAEKVFDQELSEFTNRKLEEIQTEVILNIILNNLVLSDSFLKKRFKLPLIETKPTYVNLSSETYIAKTFFYADYTLKYLTTLNLETANLKDFYPFIAYLNKRVDEKGKGGEFQGMKSGFDRYWLFPGKVELKVSPDNSAFYFIKSEVKIGSEPLTSGMPSWYNDILREYVEILTGRYEEFAQIFPSLHTMREIQKVLALARWIKANNLKVVLPAYQKVDLEGLSGVSGATVATFSYSKIRDSFSFFVENHGGGVDYREKSNAWIQGNYIETKDALHQLAASSALAEKALNSALAGDLESARDFAEKSAQAMVGQIDLSALGAKIGPYVHPKLSNLPIGSQGVLNKKVLEVVSANLDAYTRLKREVYSAESIKNTEPEKYELILTKAKEEEAKVKASLQKLNELLSYYRQNPLDYLTLGQKIAELTPNQTLGIDPTVLKQKPKPATLDERAESRGRSEKESLLPDEKKLREELSDLRHKLYLAKTNLDKLTKGMLENTKEFESWREETEKAISRSEERFKEIMLDIFQDSLFKQLKKYFSKSSDRVKELERFKQLLNTKDYTDWASVEQHTWEDIAEGVVKAINAMPGISDTAQDLVKVTSHLINTGYDVTVVFIHWRKMKEFEKNLDLYYKAVSAQKEYIEKTMKRIKEIEEELQKLNQKSQGGLL
;
A
#
# COMPACT_ATOMS: atom_id res chain seq x y z
N MET A 1 -58.82 27.60 14.38
CA MET A 1 -58.79 26.48 13.40
C MET A 1 -58.81 26.89 11.92
N LEU A 2 -59.03 28.17 11.53
CA LEU A 2 -58.90 28.60 10.13
C LEU A 2 -57.48 29.06 9.67
N LYS A 3 -56.49 29.23 10.57
CA LYS A 3 -55.09 29.57 10.19
C LYS A 3 -54.16 28.36 9.96
N ARG A 4 -54.64 27.13 10.23
CA ARG A 4 -53.93 25.88 9.88
C ARG A 4 -54.26 25.37 8.47
N PHE A 5 -55.23 25.98 7.78
CA PHE A 5 -55.67 25.54 6.44
C PHE A 5 -54.87 26.21 5.28
N ASN A 6 -54.34 27.43 5.45
CA ASN A 6 -53.52 28.09 4.41
C ASN A 6 -52.03 27.70 4.41
N LEU A 7 -51.50 27.15 5.51
CA LEU A 7 -50.13 26.63 5.56
C LEU A 7 -50.01 25.27 4.85
N ILE A 8 -51.09 24.48 4.86
CA ILE A 8 -51.19 23.19 4.13
C ILE A 8 -51.34 23.43 2.62
N LEU A 9 -52.03 24.49 2.19
CA LEU A 9 -52.12 24.87 0.76
C LEU A 9 -50.80 25.42 0.19
N PHE A 10 -50.01 26.14 1.00
CA PHE A 10 -48.69 26.64 0.61
C PHE A 10 -47.64 25.52 0.56
N LEU A 11 -47.68 24.57 1.50
CA LEU A 11 -46.83 23.37 1.49
C LEU A 11 -47.18 22.39 0.35
N THR A 12 -48.44 22.32 -0.09
CA THR A 12 -48.84 21.54 -1.27
C THR A 12 -48.42 22.20 -2.59
N PHE A 13 -48.49 23.54 -2.71
CA PHE A 13 -47.96 24.25 -3.90
C PHE A 13 -46.43 24.18 -3.98
N PHE A 14 -45.72 24.25 -2.85
CA PHE A 14 -44.26 24.11 -2.78
C PHE A 14 -43.79 22.67 -3.09
N MET A 15 -44.56 21.64 -2.74
CA MET A 15 -44.31 20.25 -3.15
C MET A 15 -44.54 20.02 -4.66
N VAL A 16 -45.52 20.70 -5.28
CA VAL A 16 -45.78 20.59 -6.73
C VAL A 16 -44.67 21.24 -7.58
N CYS A 17 -44.05 22.33 -7.11
CA CYS A 17 -42.87 22.92 -7.79
C CYS A 17 -41.60 22.07 -7.66
N ILE A 18 -41.42 21.34 -6.55
CA ILE A 18 -40.32 20.38 -6.38
C ILE A 18 -40.52 19.15 -7.29
N PHE A 19 -41.77 18.72 -7.52
CA PHE A 19 -42.09 17.65 -8.48
C PHE A 19 -41.93 18.07 -9.95
N TYR A 20 -42.10 19.35 -10.32
CA TYR A 20 -41.87 19.80 -11.70
C TYR A 20 -40.38 19.96 -12.05
N SER A 21 -39.52 20.34 -11.10
CA SER A 21 -38.07 20.49 -11.34
C SER A 21 -37.25 19.19 -11.28
N TYR A 22 -37.82 18.06 -10.83
CA TYR A 22 -37.22 16.73 -11.00
C TYR A 22 -37.60 16.04 -12.32
N SER A 23 -38.34 16.71 -13.21
CA SER A 23 -38.77 16.15 -14.51
C SER A 23 -37.89 16.54 -15.72
N THR A 24 -36.86 17.37 -15.56
CA THR A 24 -35.92 17.66 -16.67
C THR A 24 -34.46 17.61 -16.21
N GLY A 25 -33.96 16.38 -16.11
CA GLY A 25 -32.57 16.10 -15.78
C GLY A 25 -32.15 14.75 -16.33
N SER A 26 -32.29 14.60 -17.65
CA SER A 26 -31.59 13.63 -18.52
C SER A 26 -31.11 12.35 -17.84
N ARG A 27 -31.94 11.30 -17.90
CA ARG A 27 -31.45 9.90 -17.90
C ARG A 27 -30.34 9.81 -18.93
N ASN A 28 -29.11 9.66 -18.45
CA ASN A 28 -28.04 9.05 -19.21
C ASN A 28 -28.37 7.55 -19.24
N PRO A 29 -28.70 6.96 -20.39
CA PRO A 29 -28.93 5.52 -20.45
C PRO A 29 -27.64 4.80 -20.05
N ARG A 30 -27.76 3.93 -19.05
CA ARG A 30 -26.71 2.99 -18.65
C ARG A 30 -26.31 2.13 -19.84
N SER A 31 -25.00 1.99 -19.93
CA SER A 31 -24.20 1.04 -20.66
C SER A 31 -24.52 -0.42 -20.27
N GLU A 32 -25.69 -0.90 -20.65
CA GLU A 32 -26.00 -2.34 -20.69
C GLU A 32 -26.33 -2.69 -22.15
N GLY A 33 -25.28 -3.05 -22.90
CA GLY A 33 -25.38 -3.39 -24.33
C GLY A 33 -24.08 -3.37 -25.14
N LEU A 34 -22.93 -3.00 -24.56
CA LEU A 34 -21.64 -2.92 -25.27
C LEU A 34 -20.57 -3.84 -24.67
N ASN A 35 -20.91 -5.12 -24.48
CA ASN A 35 -19.88 -6.14 -24.34
C ASN A 35 -19.30 -6.43 -25.74
N ASN A 36 -18.06 -5.96 -25.98
CA ASN A 36 -17.14 -6.40 -27.05
C ASN A 36 -17.42 -6.01 -28.52
N LYS A 37 -17.99 -4.85 -28.86
CA LYS A 37 -18.17 -4.45 -30.28
C LYS A 37 -17.62 -3.06 -30.59
N GLY A 38 -16.79 -2.96 -31.63
CA GLY A 38 -16.22 -1.71 -32.15
C GLY A 38 -14.71 -1.55 -31.92
N VAL A 39 -14.13 -0.44 -32.42
CA VAL A 39 -12.73 -0.04 -32.22
C VAL A 39 -12.64 1.38 -31.68
N TYR A 40 -11.79 1.60 -30.68
CA TYR A 40 -11.60 2.92 -30.06
C TYR A 40 -10.58 3.75 -30.84
N VAL A 41 -10.91 5.01 -31.13
CA VAL A 41 -10.05 5.96 -31.83
C VAL A 41 -9.15 6.67 -30.82
N VAL A 42 -7.86 6.34 -30.84
CA VAL A 42 -6.80 6.93 -29.98
C VAL A 42 -6.30 8.25 -30.54
N ASN A 43 -6.13 8.32 -31.86
CA ASN A 43 -5.65 9.50 -32.56
C ASN A 43 -6.28 9.59 -33.95
N VAL A 44 -6.40 10.80 -34.48
CA VAL A 44 -6.89 11.07 -35.83
C VAL A 44 -5.82 11.86 -36.56
N ILE A 45 -5.32 11.31 -37.68
CA ILE A 45 -4.31 11.97 -38.50
C ILE A 45 -4.93 13.22 -39.14
N GLU A 46 -4.24 14.36 -39.06
CA GLU A 46 -4.74 15.61 -39.61
C GLU A 46 -4.95 15.52 -41.14
N SER A 47 -5.99 16.17 -41.66
CA SER A 47 -6.39 16.11 -43.08
C SER A 47 -6.81 14.73 -43.63
N SER A 48 -6.90 13.70 -42.79
CA SER A 48 -7.36 12.35 -43.16
C SER A 48 -8.87 12.28 -43.46
N PRO A 49 -9.36 11.19 -44.09
CA PRO A 49 -10.78 10.93 -44.25
C PRO A 49 -11.58 10.97 -42.95
N ALA A 50 -11.03 10.45 -41.86
CA ALA A 50 -11.62 10.54 -40.52
C ALA A 50 -11.75 11.97 -40.01
N ALA A 51 -10.69 12.77 -40.14
CA ALA A 51 -10.69 14.17 -39.73
C ALA A 51 -11.75 14.96 -40.50
N LYS A 52 -11.83 14.74 -41.82
CA LYS A 52 -12.84 15.36 -42.70
C LYS A 52 -14.26 14.90 -42.38
N ALA A 53 -14.42 13.65 -41.94
CA ALA A 53 -15.70 13.09 -41.50
C ALA A 53 -16.13 13.55 -40.08
N GLY A 54 -15.26 14.27 -39.36
CA GLY A 54 -15.54 14.75 -38.01
C GLY A 54 -15.39 13.69 -36.91
N VAL A 55 -14.55 12.68 -37.14
CA VAL A 55 -14.12 11.71 -36.11
C VAL A 55 -13.11 12.39 -35.19
N PHE A 56 -13.24 12.20 -33.88
CA PHE A 56 -12.32 12.72 -32.87
C PHE A 56 -11.69 11.59 -32.05
N PRO A 57 -10.50 11.81 -31.46
CA PRO A 57 -10.00 10.95 -30.40
C PRO A 57 -11.04 10.78 -29.30
N GLY A 58 -11.29 9.56 -28.86
CA GLY A 58 -12.35 9.25 -27.90
C GLY A 58 -13.61 8.60 -28.49
N ASP A 59 -13.76 8.59 -29.81
CA ASP A 59 -14.86 7.89 -30.48
C ASP A 59 -14.65 6.37 -30.49
N ILE A 60 -15.73 5.60 -30.44
CA ILE A 60 -15.69 4.15 -30.72
C ILE A 60 -16.41 3.90 -32.03
N ILE A 61 -15.72 3.42 -33.06
CA ILE A 61 -16.33 3.04 -34.34
C ILE A 61 -16.97 1.67 -34.16
N LEU A 62 -18.29 1.59 -34.26
CA LEU A 62 -19.08 0.38 -34.08
C LEU A 62 -19.32 -0.34 -35.41
N LEU A 63 -19.69 0.41 -36.45
CA LEU A 63 -20.02 -0.14 -37.78
C LEU A 63 -19.38 0.67 -38.90
N ILE A 64 -19.03 0.00 -40.00
CA ILE A 64 -18.65 0.56 -41.30
C ILE A 64 -19.61 0.01 -42.34
N ASN A 65 -20.40 0.86 -43.00
CA ASN A 65 -21.41 0.48 -43.99
C ASN A 65 -22.37 -0.63 -43.49
N GLY A 66 -22.73 -0.57 -42.20
CA GLY A 66 -23.62 -1.54 -41.55
C GLY A 66 -22.94 -2.84 -41.09
N LEU A 67 -21.64 -3.01 -41.36
CA LEU A 67 -20.86 -4.16 -40.93
C LEU A 67 -20.11 -3.87 -39.62
N PRO A 68 -20.08 -4.80 -38.66
CA PRO A 68 -19.41 -4.61 -37.37
C PRO A 68 -17.90 -4.52 -37.51
N VAL A 69 -17.31 -3.55 -36.81
CA VAL A 69 -15.88 -3.24 -36.89
C VAL A 69 -15.12 -3.81 -35.69
N SER A 70 -13.95 -4.37 -35.95
CA SER A 70 -12.93 -4.79 -34.99
C SER A 70 -11.54 -4.35 -35.47
N SER A 71 -10.52 -4.47 -34.61
CA SER A 71 -9.14 -4.09 -34.93
C SER A 71 -8.58 -4.89 -36.11
N GLU A 72 -9.03 -6.12 -36.27
CA GLU A 72 -8.55 -7.07 -37.28
C GLU A 72 -9.23 -6.89 -38.64
N ASN A 73 -10.40 -6.22 -38.70
CA ASN A 73 -11.22 -6.16 -39.91
C ASN A 73 -11.42 -4.75 -40.49
N ILE A 74 -11.00 -3.70 -39.79
CA ILE A 74 -11.29 -2.32 -40.23
C ILE A 74 -10.68 -2.02 -41.61
N GLU A 75 -9.46 -2.50 -41.88
CA GLU A 75 -8.78 -2.25 -43.15
C GLU A 75 -9.43 -3.00 -44.31
N SER A 76 -9.83 -4.26 -44.10
CA SER A 76 -10.53 -5.05 -45.12
C SER A 76 -11.92 -4.48 -45.43
N LEU A 77 -12.66 -4.00 -44.42
CA LEU A 77 -13.95 -3.35 -44.61
C LEU A 77 -13.84 -2.05 -45.42
N LEU A 78 -12.78 -1.26 -45.22
CA LEU A 78 -12.53 -0.04 -45.98
C LEU A 78 -12.13 -0.36 -47.42
N LEU A 79 -11.27 -1.37 -47.62
CA LEU A 79 -10.87 -1.85 -48.93
C LEU A 79 -12.07 -2.39 -49.73
N ASP A 80 -12.92 -3.19 -49.10
CA ASP A 80 -14.15 -3.72 -49.70
C ASP A 80 -15.13 -2.61 -50.06
N ALA A 81 -15.30 -1.61 -49.18
CA ALA A 81 -16.19 -0.50 -49.45
C ALA A 81 -15.74 0.34 -50.66
N VAL A 82 -14.44 0.52 -50.83
CA VAL A 82 -13.86 1.21 -51.99
C VAL A 82 -14.01 0.39 -53.27
N ASN A 83 -13.74 -0.93 -53.21
CA ASN A 83 -13.80 -1.82 -54.37
C ASN A 83 -15.22 -2.12 -54.84
N THR A 84 -16.20 -2.11 -53.93
CA THR A 84 -17.62 -2.38 -54.23
C THR A 84 -18.44 -1.12 -54.50
N GLY A 85 -17.79 0.05 -54.60
CA GLY A 85 -18.46 1.31 -54.92
C GLY A 85 -19.31 1.91 -53.79
N LYS A 86 -19.10 1.49 -52.54
CA LYS A 86 -19.83 1.94 -51.34
C LYS A 86 -19.12 3.10 -50.63
N ASN A 87 -18.66 4.08 -51.41
CA ASN A 87 -17.96 5.30 -50.97
C ASN A 87 -18.83 6.52 -51.33
N PRO A 88 -19.17 7.44 -50.39
CA PRO A 88 -18.66 7.57 -49.03
C PRO A 88 -19.07 6.43 -48.09
N VAL A 89 -18.16 6.07 -47.21
CA VAL A 89 -18.37 5.07 -46.16
C VAL A 89 -19.15 5.68 -45.00
N VAL A 90 -20.19 4.99 -44.54
CA VAL A 90 -20.97 5.38 -43.35
C VAL A 90 -20.36 4.74 -42.11
N LEU A 91 -19.84 5.56 -41.20
CA LEU A 91 -19.34 5.18 -39.89
C LEU A 91 -20.43 5.33 -38.85
N VAL A 92 -20.75 4.29 -38.08
CA VAL A 92 -21.56 4.42 -36.87
C VAL A 92 -20.60 4.46 -35.69
N ILE A 93 -20.53 5.59 -34.99
CA ILE A 93 -19.63 5.81 -33.86
C ILE A 93 -20.40 5.99 -32.56
N LEU A 94 -19.77 5.69 -31.42
CA LEU A 94 -20.24 6.05 -30.09
C LEU A 94 -19.38 7.18 -29.55
N ARG A 95 -20.01 8.32 -29.22
CA ARG A 95 -19.37 9.50 -28.63
C ARG A 95 -20.15 9.93 -27.40
N GLN A 96 -19.50 9.96 -26.24
CA GLN A 96 -20.13 10.38 -24.96
C GLN A 96 -21.46 9.64 -24.67
N GLY A 97 -21.52 8.34 -24.97
CA GLY A 97 -22.71 7.50 -24.76
C GLY A 97 -23.83 7.68 -25.79
N LYS A 98 -23.63 8.50 -26.83
CA LYS A 98 -24.57 8.66 -27.96
C LYS A 98 -24.00 8.07 -29.23
N THR A 99 -24.85 7.37 -29.98
CA THR A 99 -24.48 6.83 -31.29
C THR A 99 -24.68 7.91 -32.38
N LEU A 100 -23.66 8.15 -33.20
CA LEU A 100 -23.68 9.11 -34.31
C LEU A 100 -23.32 8.38 -35.62
N SER A 101 -23.92 8.81 -36.73
CA SER A 101 -23.53 8.35 -38.06
C SER A 101 -22.75 9.44 -38.79
N LEU A 102 -21.52 9.13 -39.19
CA LEU A 102 -20.63 10.02 -39.94
C LEU A 102 -20.36 9.45 -41.33
N SER A 103 -20.01 10.31 -42.29
CA SER A 103 -19.74 9.90 -43.68
C SER A 103 -18.30 10.28 -44.05
N ALA A 104 -17.50 9.28 -44.44
CA ALA A 104 -16.08 9.45 -44.76
C ALA A 104 -15.78 9.04 -46.21
N ASN A 105 -15.13 9.94 -46.96
CA ASN A 105 -14.67 9.64 -48.31
C ASN A 105 -13.28 9.00 -48.28
N ILE A 106 -13.20 7.71 -48.61
CA ILE A 106 -11.95 6.94 -48.55
C ILE A 106 -11.21 7.02 -49.90
N PRO A 107 -9.91 7.39 -49.95
CA PRO A 107 -9.14 7.45 -51.19
C PRO A 107 -8.97 6.07 -51.84
N LYS A 108 -9.05 5.98 -53.17
CA LYS A 108 -8.87 4.72 -53.92
C LYS A 108 -7.44 4.17 -53.88
N GLU A 109 -6.44 5.05 -53.85
CA GLU A 109 -5.02 4.69 -53.96
C GLU A 109 -4.43 4.16 -52.65
N ASN A 110 -5.01 4.54 -51.51
CA ASN A 110 -4.62 4.04 -50.19
C ASN A 110 -5.84 4.08 -49.23
N PRO A 111 -6.64 3.01 -49.17
CA PRO A 111 -7.95 3.01 -48.52
C PRO A 111 -7.85 2.92 -47.00
N THR A 112 -7.33 3.99 -46.39
CA THR A 112 -7.20 4.13 -44.93
C THR A 112 -8.15 5.22 -44.43
N LEU A 113 -8.63 5.03 -43.20
CA LEU A 113 -9.46 6.03 -42.53
C LEU A 113 -8.61 7.14 -41.89
N GLY A 114 -7.33 6.87 -41.62
CA GLY A 114 -6.38 7.79 -40.99
C GLY A 114 -6.59 7.95 -39.47
N VAL A 115 -6.93 6.85 -38.80
CA VAL A 115 -7.09 6.79 -37.34
C VAL A 115 -6.11 5.79 -36.74
N THR A 116 -5.61 6.08 -35.54
CA THR A 116 -4.95 5.07 -34.69
C THR A 116 -6.00 4.46 -33.79
N ILE A 117 -6.16 3.13 -33.83
CA ILE A 117 -7.22 2.42 -33.10
C ILE A 117 -6.70 1.42 -32.08
N LYS A 118 -7.52 1.09 -31.07
CA LYS A 118 -7.29 0.01 -30.09
C LYS A 118 -8.57 -0.81 -29.83
N PRO A 119 -8.46 -2.09 -29.41
CA PRO A 119 -9.60 -2.88 -28.97
C PRO A 119 -10.29 -2.24 -27.74
N PRO A 120 -11.64 -2.30 -27.61
CA PRO A 120 -12.36 -1.77 -26.45
C PRO A 120 -11.96 -2.40 -25.10
N GLN A 121 -11.38 -3.61 -25.13
CA GLN A 121 -10.89 -4.31 -23.95
C GLN A 121 -9.60 -3.69 -23.41
N GLU A 122 -8.75 -3.12 -24.28
CA GLU A 122 -7.60 -2.31 -23.86
C GLU A 122 -8.03 -0.91 -23.39
N MET A 123 -9.26 -0.48 -23.66
CA MET A 123 -9.81 0.72 -23.01
C MET A 123 -10.12 0.48 -21.54
N LEU A 124 -10.47 -0.75 -21.12
CA LEU A 124 -10.55 -1.04 -19.69
C LEU A 124 -9.18 -0.87 -19.04
N SER A 125 -8.05 -1.12 -19.71
CA SER A 125 -6.69 -0.87 -19.18
C SER A 125 -6.14 0.55 -19.41
N VAL A 126 -6.85 1.42 -20.14
CA VAL A 126 -6.47 2.84 -20.36
C VAL A 126 -7.40 3.79 -19.60
N ALA A 127 -8.70 3.47 -19.45
CA ALA A 127 -9.65 4.17 -18.59
C ALA A 127 -9.55 3.72 -17.13
N SER A 128 -9.11 2.48 -16.89
CA SER A 128 -8.33 2.15 -15.70
C SER A 128 -6.88 2.07 -16.14
N GLY A 129 -6.19 3.22 -16.25
CA GLY A 129 -4.74 3.22 -16.46
C GLY A 129 -4.15 2.16 -15.56
N GLY A 130 -3.53 1.14 -16.17
CA GLY A 130 -3.26 -0.16 -15.58
C GLY A 130 -3.06 -0.13 -14.07
N PHE A 131 -4.13 -0.41 -13.33
CA PHE A 131 -3.96 -0.86 -11.97
C PHE A 131 -3.39 -2.27 -12.07
N SER A 132 -2.07 -2.35 -11.94
CA SER A 132 -1.48 -3.40 -11.11
C SER A 132 -1.91 -3.27 -9.63
N GLY A 133 -2.89 -2.42 -9.27
CA GLY A 133 -3.16 -2.02 -7.88
C GLY A 133 -2.22 -0.94 -7.35
N GLU A 134 -1.08 -0.73 -8.01
CA GLU A 134 0.11 -0.08 -7.44
C GLU A 134 0.23 1.39 -7.88
N ARG A 135 0.42 2.32 -6.92
CA ARG A 135 0.60 3.74 -7.23
C ARG A 135 1.94 3.95 -7.94
N LEU A 136 2.05 5.00 -8.75
CA LEU A 136 3.31 5.31 -9.43
C LEU A 136 4.49 5.52 -8.44
N ILE A 137 4.22 6.11 -7.29
CA ILE A 137 5.25 6.27 -6.24
C ILE A 137 5.71 4.91 -5.68
N ASP A 138 4.80 3.93 -5.57
CA ASP A 138 5.10 2.58 -5.11
C ASP A 138 5.94 1.85 -6.18
N LYS A 139 5.60 2.02 -7.46
CA LYS A 139 6.40 1.50 -8.59
C LYS A 139 7.81 2.10 -8.62
N ALA A 140 7.91 3.43 -8.43
CA ALA A 140 9.17 4.15 -8.44
C ALA A 140 10.11 3.70 -7.30
N ASN A 141 9.52 3.35 -6.14
CA ASN A 141 10.24 3.04 -4.91
C ASN A 141 10.00 1.61 -4.43
N ARG A 142 9.75 0.69 -5.37
CA ARG A 142 9.55 -0.72 -5.07
C ARG A 142 10.76 -1.27 -4.33
N LYS A 143 10.50 -1.80 -3.13
CA LYS A 143 11.52 -2.39 -2.28
C LYS A 143 11.86 -3.80 -2.77
N VAL A 144 13.10 -4.02 -3.14
CA VAL A 144 13.61 -5.31 -3.65
C VAL A 144 14.76 -5.77 -2.74
N ASP A 145 14.64 -6.98 -2.20
CA ASP A 145 15.71 -7.64 -1.44
C ASP A 145 16.66 -8.44 -2.36
N ILE A 146 17.79 -8.89 -1.82
CA ILE A 146 18.82 -9.67 -2.54
C ILE A 146 18.26 -11.03 -3.00
N PRO A 147 18.53 -11.47 -4.25
CA PRO A 147 18.38 -12.87 -4.65
C PRO A 147 19.31 -13.77 -3.84
N ASP A 148 18.80 -14.89 -3.29
CA ASP A 148 19.48 -15.87 -2.42
C ASP A 148 20.69 -15.32 -1.63
N LYS A 149 20.45 -14.79 -0.41
CA LYS A 149 21.50 -14.28 0.50
C LYS A 149 22.62 -15.27 0.79
N THR A 150 22.44 -16.57 0.49
CA THR A 150 23.44 -17.61 0.70
C THR A 150 24.40 -17.79 -0.48
N SER A 151 24.09 -17.23 -1.65
CA SER A 151 24.96 -17.28 -2.83
C SER A 151 26.07 -16.24 -2.74
N LEU A 152 27.32 -16.70 -2.69
CA LEU A 152 28.50 -15.85 -2.75
C LEU A 152 28.65 -15.20 -4.12
N LEU A 153 28.36 -15.94 -5.19
CA LEU A 153 28.45 -15.39 -6.53
C LEU A 153 27.45 -14.24 -6.69
N ALA A 154 26.23 -14.39 -6.17
CA ALA A 154 25.26 -13.32 -6.12
C ALA A 154 25.81 -12.13 -5.33
N LYS A 155 26.38 -12.32 -4.13
CA LYS A 155 26.98 -11.20 -3.37
C LYS A 155 28.11 -10.47 -4.11
N VAL A 156 28.95 -11.20 -4.83
CA VAL A 156 30.11 -10.65 -5.57
C VAL A 156 29.70 -9.98 -6.89
N SER A 157 28.63 -10.44 -7.53
CA SER A 157 28.18 -9.94 -8.85
C SER A 157 26.96 -9.01 -8.78
N SER A 158 26.14 -9.16 -7.74
CA SER A 158 24.83 -8.54 -7.59
C SER A 158 24.82 -7.61 -6.38
N PHE A 159 25.33 -6.39 -6.59
CA PHE A 159 25.45 -5.36 -5.56
C PHE A 159 24.63 -4.12 -5.92
N ASN A 160 24.32 -3.31 -4.91
CA ASN A 160 23.60 -2.05 -5.06
C ASN A 160 24.47 -0.81 -4.80
N VAL A 161 25.71 -0.97 -4.30
CA VAL A 161 26.67 0.13 -4.15
C VAL A 161 27.92 -0.17 -4.97
N LEU A 162 28.27 0.72 -5.90
CA LEU A 162 29.51 0.61 -6.67
C LEU A 162 30.69 1.22 -5.90
N ASP A 163 31.73 0.41 -5.69
CA ASP A 163 32.95 0.79 -4.96
C ASP A 163 34.14 1.00 -5.90
N GLY A 164 34.28 0.20 -6.95
CA GLY A 164 35.41 0.30 -7.86
C GLY A 164 35.21 -0.34 -9.23
N VAL A 165 36.05 0.08 -10.18
CA VAL A 165 36.04 -0.38 -11.56
C VAL A 165 37.46 -0.59 -12.05
N PHE A 166 37.68 -1.70 -12.76
CA PHE A 166 38.96 -2.06 -13.36
C PHE A 166 38.80 -2.18 -14.87
N ILE A 167 39.73 -1.61 -15.62
CA ILE A 167 39.79 -1.65 -17.08
C ILE A 167 41.12 -2.26 -17.49
N ASP A 168 41.08 -3.41 -18.16
CA ASP A 168 42.28 -3.96 -18.78
C ASP A 168 42.71 -3.07 -19.95
N LYS A 169 43.93 -2.54 -19.91
CA LYS A 169 44.42 -1.62 -20.96
C LYS A 169 44.66 -2.28 -22.32
N ASN A 170 44.96 -3.57 -22.32
CA ASN A 170 45.33 -4.31 -23.53
C ASN A 170 44.09 -4.76 -24.28
N THR A 171 43.08 -5.28 -23.56
CA THR A 171 41.84 -5.78 -24.17
C THR A 171 40.74 -4.72 -24.21
N GLY A 172 40.71 -3.81 -23.23
CA GLY A 172 39.60 -2.91 -22.93
C GLY A 172 38.54 -3.54 -22.02
N GLU A 173 38.72 -4.78 -21.58
CA GLU A 173 37.74 -5.47 -20.73
C GLU A 173 37.52 -4.71 -19.42
N ILE A 174 36.25 -4.45 -19.10
CA ILE A 174 35.86 -3.73 -17.89
C ILE A 174 35.20 -4.64 -16.87
N THR A 175 35.40 -4.35 -15.59
CA THR A 175 34.83 -5.11 -14.49
C THR A 175 34.45 -4.19 -13.34
N PHE A 176 33.31 -4.48 -12.72
CA PHE A 176 32.80 -3.73 -11.57
C PHE A 176 32.97 -4.52 -10.25
N VAL A 177 33.30 -3.79 -9.20
CA VAL A 177 33.39 -4.29 -7.82
C VAL A 177 32.56 -3.40 -6.93
N GLY A 178 31.74 -4.01 -6.09
CA GLY A 178 30.88 -3.31 -5.16
C GLY A 178 30.43 -4.23 -4.04
N HIS A 179 29.61 -3.69 -3.15
CA HIS A 179 28.97 -4.43 -2.07
C HIS A 179 27.47 -4.17 -2.04
N TYR A 180 26.76 -5.13 -1.44
CA TYR A 180 25.34 -4.94 -1.16
C TYR A 180 25.17 -4.30 0.22
N ASP A 181 24.50 -3.15 0.26
CA ASP A 181 24.14 -2.45 1.48
C ASP A 181 22.64 -2.61 1.74
N ASP A 182 22.31 -3.36 2.79
CA ASP A 182 20.94 -3.70 3.21
C ASP A 182 20.08 -2.48 3.58
N ARG A 183 20.70 -1.31 3.80
CA ARG A 183 20.00 -0.05 4.06
C ARG A 183 19.25 0.45 2.82
N TYR A 184 19.69 0.10 1.61
CA TYR A 184 19.01 0.49 0.37
C TYR A 184 18.27 -0.70 -0.25
N LYS A 185 16.95 -0.62 -0.24
CA LYS A 185 16.07 -1.69 -0.75
C LYS A 185 15.85 -1.61 -2.26
N THR A 186 16.92 -1.43 -3.02
CA THR A 186 16.87 -1.28 -4.48
C THR A 186 17.00 -2.59 -5.24
N GLY A 187 17.45 -3.66 -4.58
CA GLY A 187 17.99 -4.83 -5.25
C GLY A 187 19.31 -4.50 -5.99
N PRO A 188 19.91 -5.50 -6.66
CA PRO A 188 21.09 -5.31 -7.49
C PRO A 188 20.85 -4.34 -8.65
N LEU A 189 21.82 -3.49 -8.97
CA LEU A 189 21.71 -2.51 -10.07
C LEU A 189 22.41 -2.99 -11.35
N PRO A 190 21.86 -2.72 -12.54
CA PRO A 190 22.41 -3.20 -13.81
C PRO A 190 23.56 -2.30 -14.31
N TYR A 191 24.68 -2.25 -13.58
CA TYR A 191 25.79 -1.32 -13.85
C TYR A 191 26.36 -1.38 -15.27
N ILE A 192 26.40 -2.57 -15.89
CA ILE A 192 26.88 -2.73 -17.27
C ILE A 192 25.94 -2.03 -18.26
N GLN A 193 24.62 -2.22 -18.11
CA GLN A 193 23.61 -1.53 -18.93
C GLN A 193 23.69 -0.02 -18.71
N ILE A 194 23.79 0.43 -17.45
CA ILE A 194 23.90 1.85 -17.11
C ILE A 194 25.16 2.46 -17.75
N LEU A 195 26.29 1.74 -17.76
CA LEU A 195 27.50 2.24 -18.39
C LEU A 195 27.38 2.32 -19.91
N ASP A 196 26.79 1.31 -20.57
CA ASP A 196 26.52 1.33 -22.01
C ASP A 196 25.70 2.57 -22.40
N GLU A 197 24.62 2.81 -21.66
CA GLU A 197 23.76 3.97 -21.83
C GLU A 197 24.50 5.28 -21.53
N ALA A 198 25.33 5.35 -20.48
CA ALA A 198 26.10 6.53 -20.11
C ALA A 198 27.23 6.87 -21.10
N LEU A 199 27.86 5.86 -21.73
CA LEU A 199 28.83 6.05 -22.81
C LEU A 199 28.16 6.64 -24.05
N THR A 200 26.94 6.21 -24.34
CA THR A 200 26.10 6.73 -25.43
C THR A 200 25.57 8.14 -25.14
N TYR A 201 25.09 8.36 -23.91
CA TYR A 201 24.43 9.57 -23.44
C TYR A 201 25.15 10.19 -22.22
N PRO A 202 26.37 10.74 -22.38
CA PRO A 202 27.16 11.22 -21.25
C PRO A 202 26.65 12.54 -20.64
N TYR A 203 25.78 13.28 -21.35
CA TYR A 203 25.23 14.58 -20.92
C TYR A 203 23.70 14.59 -20.94
N PRO A 204 23.05 13.69 -20.18
CA PRO A 204 21.60 13.51 -20.25
C PRO A 204 20.88 14.65 -19.54
N TYR A 205 19.65 14.90 -19.98
CA TYR A 205 18.72 15.82 -19.34
C TYR A 205 17.31 15.26 -19.39
N PHE A 206 16.60 15.46 -18.29
CA PHE A 206 15.21 15.09 -18.14
C PHE A 206 14.46 16.24 -17.47
N SER A 207 13.23 16.49 -17.92
CA SER A 207 12.30 17.34 -17.20
C SER A 207 10.89 16.76 -17.18
N LEU A 208 10.20 17.01 -16.07
CA LEU A 208 8.81 16.70 -15.84
C LEU A 208 8.09 18.01 -15.52
N ASP A 209 7.76 18.74 -16.59
CA ASP A 209 7.13 20.04 -16.49
C ASP A 209 5.62 19.98 -16.79
N PRO A 210 4.83 20.93 -16.25
CA PRO A 210 3.40 21.02 -16.51
C PRO A 210 3.08 21.30 -17.97
N THR A 211 2.00 20.70 -18.47
CA THR A 211 1.47 21.03 -19.79
C THR A 211 0.69 22.35 -19.78
N GLU A 212 0.43 22.92 -20.96
CA GLU A 212 -0.43 24.12 -21.09
C GLU A 212 -1.83 23.90 -20.48
N ASN A 213 -2.38 22.69 -20.62
CA ASN A 213 -3.65 22.32 -19.99
C ASN A 213 -3.57 22.32 -18.47
N THR A 214 -2.44 21.90 -17.91
CA THR A 214 -2.19 21.97 -16.47
C THR A 214 -2.18 23.42 -15.99
N TYR A 215 -1.52 24.34 -16.68
CA TYR A 215 -1.57 25.77 -16.30
C TYR A 215 -3.00 26.34 -16.34
N LYS A 216 -3.83 25.95 -17.32
CA LYS A 216 -5.25 26.32 -17.37
C LYS A 216 -6.03 25.75 -16.17
N ALA A 217 -5.81 24.47 -15.85
CA ALA A 217 -6.42 23.82 -14.69
C ALA A 217 -6.03 24.51 -13.37
N LEU A 218 -4.77 24.89 -13.21
CA LEU A 218 -4.25 25.56 -12.01
C LEU A 218 -4.88 26.95 -11.82
N ASN A 219 -5.05 27.71 -12.89
CA ASN A 219 -5.76 29.00 -12.83
C ASN A 219 -7.24 28.83 -12.46
N GLU A 220 -7.90 27.78 -12.97
CA GLU A 220 -9.27 27.45 -12.63
C GLU A 220 -9.41 27.03 -11.16
N ILE A 221 -8.50 26.18 -10.67
CA ILE A 221 -8.40 25.80 -9.25
C ILE A 221 -8.30 27.07 -8.40
N LYS A 222 -7.33 27.94 -8.69
CA LYS A 222 -7.12 29.19 -7.94
C LYS A 222 -8.41 30.01 -7.88
N SER A 223 -9.06 30.21 -9.02
CA SER A 223 -10.31 30.97 -9.10
C SER A 223 -11.46 30.34 -8.27
N ILE A 224 -11.55 29.01 -8.23
CA ILE A 224 -12.53 28.31 -7.39
C ILE A 224 -12.23 28.57 -5.92
N PHE A 225 -11.00 28.31 -5.48
CA PHE A 225 -10.63 28.47 -4.08
C PHE A 225 -10.71 29.93 -3.61
N ASP A 226 -10.44 30.90 -4.49
CA ASP A 226 -10.67 32.32 -4.21
C ASP A 226 -12.12 32.59 -3.78
N ARG A 227 -13.09 32.11 -4.58
CA ARG A 227 -14.51 32.27 -4.29
C ARG A 227 -14.94 31.51 -3.04
N GLU A 228 -14.43 30.29 -2.86
CA GLU A 228 -14.77 29.47 -1.69
C GLU A 228 -14.25 30.12 -0.40
N MET A 229 -12.99 30.56 -0.36
CA MET A 229 -12.41 31.18 0.83
C MET A 229 -13.11 32.49 1.19
N GLU A 230 -13.49 33.33 0.22
CA GLU A 230 -14.30 34.53 0.47
C GLU A 230 -15.68 34.20 1.03
N ARG A 231 -16.29 33.10 0.59
CA ARG A 231 -17.59 32.67 1.10
C ARG A 231 -17.48 32.11 2.51
N ILE A 232 -16.45 31.32 2.78
CA ILE A 232 -16.15 30.76 4.11
C ILE A 232 -15.90 31.88 5.12
N ALA A 233 -15.16 32.93 4.73
CA ALA A 233 -14.90 34.08 5.59
C ALA A 233 -16.17 34.87 5.95
N ARG A 234 -17.23 34.79 5.13
CA ARG A 234 -18.52 35.47 5.38
C ARG A 234 -19.55 34.59 6.09
N ASP A 235 -19.47 33.27 5.94
CA ASP A 235 -20.44 32.31 6.45
C ASP A 235 -19.72 31.08 7.04
N HIS A 236 -19.58 31.07 8.36
CA HIS A 236 -18.95 29.97 9.11
C HIS A 236 -19.70 28.64 8.96
N ALA A 237 -21.04 28.66 8.87
CA ALA A 237 -21.83 27.44 8.72
C ALA A 237 -21.65 26.83 7.32
N TYR A 238 -21.56 27.68 6.29
CA TYR A 238 -21.16 27.24 4.96
C TYR A 238 -19.77 26.60 4.99
N GLY A 239 -18.79 27.24 5.64
CA GLY A 239 -17.44 26.71 5.71
C GLY A 239 -17.33 25.34 6.39
N ALA A 240 -18.00 25.16 7.52
CA ALA A 240 -18.06 23.86 8.19
C ALA A 240 -18.64 22.76 7.29
N ASN A 241 -19.74 23.06 6.58
CA ASN A 241 -20.36 22.12 5.64
C ASN A 241 -19.47 21.81 4.43
N TRP A 242 -18.80 22.83 3.89
CA TRP A 242 -17.91 22.68 2.75
C TRP A 242 -16.69 21.80 3.09
N VAL A 243 -16.06 22.04 4.24
CA VAL A 243 -14.98 21.19 4.76
C VAL A 243 -15.46 19.77 5.06
N SER A 244 -16.62 19.63 5.72
CA SER A 244 -17.22 18.33 6.01
C SER A 244 -17.47 17.52 4.73
N SER A 245 -17.95 18.15 3.65
CA SER A 245 -18.10 17.51 2.34
C SER A 245 -16.77 16.97 1.79
N ILE A 246 -15.68 17.74 1.89
CA ILE A 246 -14.35 17.28 1.45
C ILE A 246 -13.90 16.07 2.26
N LEU A 247 -14.00 16.15 3.59
CA LEU A 247 -13.59 15.07 4.49
C LEU A 247 -14.42 13.80 4.26
N LYS A 248 -15.73 13.92 4.01
CA LYS A 248 -16.58 12.79 3.64
C LYS A 248 -16.14 12.16 2.32
N GLU A 249 -15.90 12.96 1.29
CA GLU A 249 -15.44 12.43 0.00
C GLU A 249 -14.10 11.70 0.10
N VAL A 250 -13.17 12.23 0.91
CA VAL A 250 -11.89 11.57 1.21
C VAL A 250 -12.12 10.26 1.98
N LEU A 251 -12.93 10.29 3.04
CA LEU A 251 -13.21 9.11 3.88
C LEU A 251 -13.92 7.99 3.11
N TYR A 252 -14.92 8.33 2.29
CA TYR A 252 -15.74 7.39 1.52
C TYR A 252 -15.18 7.04 0.15
N ALA A 253 -14.00 7.55 -0.20
CA ALA A 253 -13.38 7.19 -1.47
C ALA A 253 -13.23 5.66 -1.58
N SER A 254 -13.84 5.10 -2.63
CA SER A 254 -13.82 3.67 -2.96
C SER A 254 -12.47 3.22 -3.53
N PHE A 255 -11.64 4.17 -3.95
CA PHE A 255 -10.30 3.96 -4.50
C PHE A 255 -9.25 4.41 -3.47
N PRO A 256 -8.03 3.83 -3.50
CA PRO A 256 -6.95 4.19 -2.59
C PRO A 256 -6.46 5.62 -2.88
N LEU A 257 -6.99 6.57 -2.13
CA LEU A 257 -6.61 7.98 -2.13
C LEU A 257 -5.46 8.24 -1.13
N PRO A 258 -4.35 8.90 -1.51
CA PRO A 258 -3.25 9.21 -0.58
C PRO A 258 -3.72 9.99 0.67
N GLU A 259 -4.65 10.92 0.46
CA GLU A 259 -5.23 11.78 1.48
C GLU A 259 -6.06 10.98 2.48
N LYS A 260 -6.73 9.93 2.01
CA LYS A 260 -7.47 9.00 2.87
C LYS A 260 -6.52 8.27 3.81
N GLN A 261 -5.37 7.82 3.32
CA GLN A 261 -4.38 7.15 4.17
C GLN A 261 -3.79 8.10 5.22
N ILE A 262 -3.48 9.35 4.82
CA ILE A 262 -3.01 10.40 5.74
C ILE A 262 -4.07 10.71 6.80
N LEU A 263 -5.33 10.89 6.39
CA LEU A 263 -6.44 11.14 7.29
C LEU A 263 -6.61 9.99 8.31
N LEU A 264 -6.61 8.74 7.83
CA LEU A 264 -6.74 7.56 8.69
C LEU A 264 -5.57 7.43 9.67
N ALA A 265 -4.34 7.72 9.24
CA ALA A 265 -3.17 7.70 10.10
C ALA A 265 -3.27 8.78 11.20
N ARG A 266 -3.77 9.98 10.88
CA ARG A 266 -4.01 11.06 11.84
C ARG A 266 -5.09 10.70 12.85
N LEU A 267 -6.23 10.16 12.40
CA LEU A 267 -7.29 9.70 13.29
C LEU A 267 -6.78 8.63 14.26
N LYS A 268 -6.00 7.67 13.76
CA LYS A 268 -5.38 6.61 14.56
C LYS A 268 -4.44 7.16 15.64
N ALA A 269 -3.68 8.23 15.36
CA ALA A 269 -2.79 8.85 16.34
C ALA A 269 -3.53 9.36 17.60
N TYR A 270 -4.82 9.68 17.47
CA TYR A 270 -5.70 10.10 18.56
C TYR A 270 -6.69 9.01 18.97
N SER A 271 -6.44 7.77 18.56
CA SER A 271 -7.31 6.61 18.81
C SER A 271 -8.73 6.74 18.25
N ILE A 272 -8.97 7.65 17.30
CA ILE A 272 -10.29 7.87 16.69
C ILE A 272 -10.49 6.87 15.55
N THR A 273 -11.63 6.18 15.53
CA THR A 273 -11.97 5.24 14.44
C THR A 273 -12.63 5.95 13.26
N PRO A 274 -12.58 5.36 12.05
CA PRO A 274 -13.31 5.90 10.88
C PRO A 274 -14.81 6.04 11.14
N GLU A 275 -15.42 5.14 11.90
CA GLU A 275 -16.84 5.14 12.25
C GLU A 275 -17.19 6.29 13.21
N GLU A 276 -16.34 6.55 14.20
CA GLU A 276 -16.47 7.68 15.12
C GLU A 276 -16.36 9.02 14.39
N PHE A 277 -15.37 9.14 13.50
CA PHE A 277 -15.21 10.34 12.69
C PHE A 277 -16.35 10.53 11.70
N LYS A 278 -16.85 9.44 11.10
CA LYS A 278 -18.06 9.44 10.29
C LYS A 278 -19.26 9.96 11.09
N ALA A 279 -19.47 9.46 12.31
CA ALA A 279 -20.57 9.90 13.16
C ALA A 279 -20.54 11.41 13.41
N TYR A 280 -19.34 11.98 13.61
CA TYR A 280 -19.14 13.42 13.71
C TYR A 280 -19.46 14.17 12.41
N LEU A 281 -18.99 13.69 11.25
CA LEU A 281 -19.25 14.37 9.97
C LEU A 281 -20.74 14.32 9.58
N ASP A 282 -21.44 13.24 9.96
CA ASP A 282 -22.88 13.05 9.72
C ASP A 282 -23.78 13.68 10.79
N TRP A 283 -23.17 14.22 11.86
CA TRP A 283 -23.90 14.84 12.94
C TRP A 283 -24.36 16.25 12.55
N ASP A 284 -25.66 16.50 12.75
CA ASP A 284 -26.25 17.82 12.74
C ASP A 284 -27.07 17.98 14.03
N PRO A 285 -26.64 18.82 14.99
CA PRO A 285 -27.33 19.00 16.26
C PRO A 285 -28.74 19.58 16.12
N LYS A 286 -29.08 20.17 14.97
CA LYS A 286 -30.41 20.74 14.70
C LYS A 286 -31.30 19.78 13.91
N SER A 287 -30.78 18.61 13.54
CA SER A 287 -31.50 17.64 12.72
C SER A 287 -32.66 17.02 13.50
N LYS A 288 -33.86 17.11 12.91
CA LYS A 288 -35.05 16.43 13.45
C LYS A 288 -35.06 14.92 13.19
N ASN A 289 -34.06 14.40 12.48
CA ASN A 289 -33.98 13.01 12.05
C ASN A 289 -33.40 12.08 13.12
N TRP A 290 -32.72 12.62 14.13
CA TRP A 290 -32.27 11.86 15.28
C TRP A 290 -33.46 11.55 16.19
N ARG A 291 -33.89 10.28 16.19
CA ARG A 291 -34.99 9.79 17.01
C ARG A 291 -34.60 8.64 17.91
N PHE A 292 -33.44 8.01 17.77
CA PHE A 292 -33.05 6.83 18.58
C PHE A 292 -34.01 5.63 18.44
N ASP A 293 -34.81 5.60 17.37
CA ASP A 293 -35.84 4.58 17.10
C ASP A 293 -35.24 3.23 16.65
N ASN A 294 -33.98 3.24 16.21
CA ASN A 294 -33.34 2.06 15.65
C ASN A 294 -31.88 1.93 16.07
N ARG A 295 -31.37 0.70 15.96
CA ARG A 295 -30.03 0.32 16.35
C ARG A 295 -28.94 1.17 15.67
N ALA A 296 -29.09 1.48 14.39
CA ALA A 296 -28.10 2.27 13.65
C ALA A 296 -27.96 3.70 14.21
N GLN A 297 -29.06 4.33 14.62
CA GLN A 297 -29.03 5.65 15.25
C GLN A 297 -28.40 5.62 16.65
N ILE A 298 -28.65 4.55 17.41
CA ILE A 298 -28.01 4.36 18.73
C ILE A 298 -26.50 4.14 18.55
N GLU A 299 -26.09 3.30 17.60
CA GLU A 299 -24.67 3.08 17.27
C GLU A 299 -23.99 4.38 16.80
N GLN A 300 -24.66 5.20 15.98
CA GLN A 300 -24.16 6.51 15.57
C GLN A 300 -24.00 7.47 16.76
N TYR A 301 -24.94 7.47 17.70
CA TYR A 301 -24.87 8.28 18.92
C TYR A 301 -23.70 7.87 19.83
N VAL A 302 -23.51 6.56 20.06
CA VAL A 302 -22.38 6.05 20.86
C VAL A 302 -21.04 6.37 20.17
N ALA A 303 -20.97 6.23 18.85
CA ALA A 303 -19.79 6.62 18.08
C ALA A 303 -19.49 8.13 18.20
N LEU A 304 -20.51 8.99 18.20
CA LEU A 304 -20.37 10.43 18.42
C LEU A 304 -19.86 10.73 19.85
N GLN A 305 -20.40 10.06 20.86
CA GLN A 305 -19.95 10.21 22.25
C GLN A 305 -18.47 9.84 22.41
N ASN A 306 -18.06 8.70 21.83
CA ASN A 306 -16.67 8.26 21.82
C ASN A 306 -15.75 9.22 21.05
N PHE A 307 -16.23 9.78 19.93
CA PHE A 307 -15.50 10.80 19.20
C PHE A 307 -15.22 12.02 20.08
N PHE A 308 -16.24 12.59 20.72
CA PHE A 308 -16.07 13.77 21.58
C PHE A 308 -15.22 13.49 22.82
N TYR A 309 -15.32 12.28 23.39
CA TYR A 309 -14.40 11.84 24.44
C TYR A 309 -12.94 11.96 23.99
N LYS A 310 -12.61 11.39 22.83
CA LYS A 310 -11.25 11.39 22.27
C LYS A 310 -10.82 12.79 21.81
N LEU A 311 -11.74 13.57 21.27
CA LEU A 311 -11.53 14.97 20.87
C LEU A 311 -11.08 15.82 22.07
N PHE A 312 -11.75 15.67 23.21
CA PHE A 312 -11.41 16.41 24.44
C PHE A 312 -10.07 15.97 25.01
N VAL A 313 -9.76 14.67 24.98
CA VAL A 313 -8.42 14.16 25.33
C VAL A 313 -7.36 14.78 24.42
N ALA A 314 -7.62 14.86 23.11
CA ALA A 314 -6.71 15.47 22.14
C ALA A 314 -6.51 16.97 22.38
N ALA A 315 -7.52 17.68 22.89
CA ALA A 315 -7.45 19.08 23.29
C ALA A 315 -6.76 19.31 24.65
N GLY A 316 -6.38 18.24 25.37
CA GLY A 316 -5.75 18.33 26.69
C GLY A 316 -6.71 18.39 27.87
N PHE A 317 -7.99 18.08 27.66
CA PHE A 317 -9.00 17.97 28.73
C PHE A 317 -9.31 16.51 29.08
N GLU A 318 -10.00 16.28 30.20
CA GLU A 318 -10.53 14.94 30.47
C GLU A 318 -11.65 14.57 29.48
N GLY A 319 -11.58 13.39 28.88
CA GLY A 319 -12.55 12.94 27.87
C GLY A 319 -14.00 12.87 28.36
N LYS A 320 -14.20 12.69 29.68
CA LYS A 320 -15.53 12.65 30.30
C LYS A 320 -16.36 13.92 30.02
N TYR A 321 -15.71 15.08 29.87
CA TYR A 321 -16.41 16.33 29.56
C TYR A 321 -16.97 16.34 28.14
N GLY A 322 -16.24 15.78 27.18
CA GLY A 322 -16.72 15.60 25.80
C GLY A 322 -17.91 14.63 25.73
N ALA A 323 -17.81 13.50 26.45
CA ALA A 323 -18.91 12.54 26.55
C ALA A 323 -20.17 13.16 27.20
N ALA A 324 -20.00 13.91 28.30
CA ALA A 324 -21.10 14.55 29.02
C ALA A 324 -21.87 15.57 28.17
N VAL A 325 -21.20 16.29 27.27
CA VAL A 325 -21.87 17.22 26.34
C VAL A 325 -22.73 16.47 25.33
N VAL A 326 -22.22 15.37 24.76
CA VAL A 326 -22.99 14.55 23.82
C VAL A 326 -24.18 13.89 24.53
N GLN A 327 -24.00 13.42 25.77
CA GLN A 327 -25.09 12.91 26.59
C GLN A 327 -26.15 13.97 26.88
N MET A 328 -25.76 15.21 27.18
CA MET A 328 -26.68 16.33 27.37
C MET A 328 -27.50 16.63 26.10
N TRP A 329 -26.86 16.61 24.92
CA TRP A 329 -27.57 16.75 23.64
C TRP A 329 -28.53 15.60 23.37
N GLY A 330 -28.07 14.37 23.60
CA GLY A 330 -28.87 13.16 23.45
C GLY A 330 -30.11 13.18 24.35
N PHE A 331 -29.93 13.55 25.62
CA PHE A 331 -31.02 13.75 26.58
C PHE A 331 -32.03 14.79 26.09
N ARG A 332 -31.57 16.00 25.70
CA ARG A 332 -32.47 17.07 25.20
C ARG A 332 -33.28 16.58 24.00
N ARG A 333 -32.62 15.91 23.06
CA ARG A 333 -33.27 15.38 21.85
C ARG A 333 -34.24 14.25 22.17
N PHE A 334 -33.88 13.33 23.05
CA PHE A 334 -34.76 12.24 23.48
C PHE A 334 -36.00 12.79 24.20
N ALA A 335 -35.82 13.74 25.12
CA ALA A 335 -36.92 14.39 25.82
C ALA A 335 -37.86 15.16 24.88
N GLU A 336 -37.32 15.80 23.84
CA GLU A 336 -38.13 16.46 22.78
C GLU A 336 -39.01 15.47 22.00
N VAL A 337 -38.53 14.24 21.77
CA VAL A 337 -39.21 13.24 20.94
C VAL A 337 -40.17 12.37 21.75
N TYR A 338 -39.78 11.94 22.96
CA TYR A 338 -40.49 10.95 23.77
C TYR A 338 -41.05 11.47 25.09
N GLY A 339 -40.82 12.74 25.40
CA GLY A 339 -41.18 13.33 26.69
C GLY A 339 -40.15 13.07 27.79
N THR A 340 -40.22 13.87 28.85
CA THR A 340 -39.27 13.87 29.97
C THR A 340 -39.38 12.67 30.90
N ASP A 341 -40.56 12.04 30.96
CA ASP A 341 -40.87 10.96 31.91
C ASP A 341 -40.05 9.68 31.64
N HIS A 342 -39.61 9.48 30.40
CA HIS A 342 -38.81 8.33 29.97
C HIS A 342 -37.29 8.61 29.97
N ALA A 343 -36.88 9.85 30.25
CA ALA A 343 -35.50 10.33 30.09
C ALA A 343 -34.67 10.28 31.39
N GLY A 344 -35.26 9.85 32.51
CA GLY A 344 -34.62 9.92 33.84
C GLY A 344 -33.30 9.13 33.97
N HIS A 345 -33.16 8.01 33.26
CA HIS A 345 -31.92 7.22 33.29
C HIS A 345 -30.76 7.90 32.53
N TRP A 346 -31.04 8.53 31.39
CA TRP A 346 -30.06 9.35 30.64
C TRP A 346 -29.58 10.54 31.47
N PHE A 347 -30.52 11.13 32.21
CA PHE A 347 -30.23 12.30 33.01
C PHE A 347 -29.27 12.00 34.15
N ARG A 348 -29.39 10.81 34.79
CA ARG A 348 -28.44 10.33 35.80
C ARG A 348 -27.04 10.07 35.22
N GLU A 349 -26.97 9.45 34.04
CA GLU A 349 -25.71 9.08 33.37
C GLU A 349 -24.78 10.29 33.15
N ILE A 350 -25.35 11.47 32.84
CA ILE A 350 -24.60 12.72 32.67
C ILE A 350 -23.81 13.08 33.94
N TYR A 351 -24.45 13.01 35.11
CA TYR A 351 -23.82 13.40 36.38
C TYR A 351 -22.88 12.32 36.93
N GLU A 352 -23.12 11.04 36.62
CA GLU A 352 -22.14 9.97 36.83
C GLU A 352 -20.88 10.22 36.01
N THR A 353 -21.04 10.57 34.72
CA THR A 353 -19.93 10.89 33.81
C THR A 353 -19.14 12.12 34.27
N LEU A 354 -19.83 13.15 34.78
CA LEU A 354 -19.19 14.35 35.34
C LEU A 354 -18.56 14.12 36.73
N GLY A 355 -18.86 13.00 37.40
CA GLY A 355 -18.36 12.69 38.74
C GLY A 355 -19.02 13.47 39.87
N VAL A 356 -20.27 13.91 39.68
CA VAL A 356 -21.07 14.71 40.63
C VAL A 356 -22.41 14.04 40.95
N ILE A 357 -22.37 12.72 41.08
CA ILE A 357 -23.55 11.89 41.30
C ILE A 357 -24.17 12.12 42.68
N ASP A 358 -23.35 12.44 43.68
CA ASP A 358 -23.83 12.67 45.05
C ASP A 358 -24.64 13.97 45.14
N GLU A 359 -24.18 15.04 44.49
CA GLU A 359 -24.93 16.29 44.38
C GLU A 359 -26.22 16.12 43.58
N PHE A 360 -26.18 15.32 42.51
CA PHE A 360 -27.38 14.95 41.76
C PHE A 360 -28.40 14.21 42.64
N GLU A 361 -27.96 13.19 43.38
CA GLU A 361 -28.82 12.38 44.24
C GLU A 361 -29.42 13.20 45.38
N LYS A 362 -28.66 14.18 45.91
CA LYS A 362 -29.17 15.15 46.86
C LYS A 362 -30.31 16.00 46.28
N ILE A 363 -30.11 16.59 45.09
CA ILE A 363 -31.15 17.40 44.42
C ILE A 363 -32.39 16.54 44.13
N ARG A 364 -32.19 15.30 43.67
CA ARG A 364 -33.26 14.33 43.42
C ARG A 364 -34.03 13.99 44.69
N SER A 365 -33.33 13.76 45.81
CA SER A 365 -33.95 13.48 47.11
C SER A 365 -34.78 14.68 47.60
N ASP A 366 -34.24 15.90 47.50
CA ASP A 366 -34.95 17.11 47.92
C ASP A 366 -36.20 17.35 47.04
N TYR A 367 -36.12 17.11 45.73
CA TYR A 367 -37.28 17.12 44.83
C TYR A 367 -38.33 16.08 45.21
N ASN A 368 -37.94 14.81 45.38
CA ASN A 368 -38.87 13.73 45.75
C ASN A 368 -39.53 13.94 47.12
N SER A 369 -38.84 14.62 48.04
CA SER A 369 -39.38 14.99 49.35
C SER A 369 -40.30 16.23 49.33
N GLY A 370 -40.49 16.86 48.16
CA GLY A 370 -41.31 18.05 47.98
C GLY A 370 -40.65 19.36 48.44
N LYS A 371 -39.36 19.35 48.80
CA LYS A 371 -38.62 20.57 49.19
C LYS A 371 -38.27 21.46 47.99
N LEU A 372 -38.19 20.89 46.80
CA LEU A 372 -37.97 21.60 45.55
C LEU A 372 -39.16 21.36 44.63
N ASN A 373 -39.62 22.42 43.96
CA ASN A 373 -40.52 22.26 42.83
C ASN A 373 -39.76 21.91 41.54
N ASP A 374 -40.47 21.49 40.48
CA ASP A 374 -39.88 21.08 39.19
C ASP A 374 -38.86 22.10 38.65
N ARG A 375 -39.20 23.39 38.75
CA ARG A 375 -38.40 24.49 38.21
C ARG A 375 -37.12 24.69 39.00
N GLU A 376 -37.18 24.63 40.32
CA GLU A 376 -36.02 24.72 41.21
C GLU A 376 -35.07 23.54 41.02
N ALA A 377 -35.61 22.33 40.90
CA ALA A 377 -34.83 21.13 40.63
C ALA A 377 -34.11 21.23 39.27
N ILE A 378 -34.83 21.53 38.18
CA ILE A 378 -34.24 21.69 36.84
C ILE A 378 -33.16 22.78 36.83
N ARG A 379 -33.39 23.90 37.53
CA ARG A 379 -32.40 24.98 37.64
C ARG A 379 -31.13 24.55 38.34
N GLN A 380 -31.24 23.90 39.50
CA GLN A 380 -30.06 23.42 40.24
C GLN A 380 -29.27 22.38 39.43
N LEU A 381 -29.97 21.48 38.74
CA LEU A 381 -29.36 20.44 37.90
C LEU A 381 -28.60 21.04 36.70
N LEU A 382 -29.23 21.97 35.96
CA LEU A 382 -28.54 22.64 34.85
C LEU A 382 -27.33 23.43 35.32
N PHE A 383 -27.41 24.13 36.46
CA PHE A 383 -26.26 24.84 37.02
C PHE A 383 -25.16 23.88 37.49
N LEU A 384 -25.52 22.74 38.07
CA LEU A 384 -24.57 21.68 38.42
C LEU A 384 -23.83 21.17 37.18
N PHE A 385 -24.54 20.96 36.06
CA PHE A 385 -23.91 20.60 34.78
C PHE A 385 -22.97 21.69 34.28
N TYR A 386 -23.46 22.92 34.06
CA TYR A 386 -22.65 23.99 33.46
C TYR A 386 -21.45 24.35 34.33
N LYS A 387 -21.60 24.41 35.66
CA LYS A 387 -20.50 24.74 36.57
C LYS A 387 -19.37 23.71 36.46
N ASN A 388 -19.71 22.42 36.51
CA ASN A 388 -18.69 21.37 36.47
C ASN A 388 -18.08 21.20 35.08
N PHE A 389 -18.88 21.30 34.02
CA PHE A 389 -18.39 21.27 32.65
C PHE A 389 -17.44 22.43 32.37
N LEU A 390 -17.88 23.68 32.60
CA LEU A 390 -17.08 24.88 32.31
C LEU A 390 -15.79 24.92 33.15
N LYS A 391 -15.85 24.52 34.43
CA LYS A 391 -14.66 24.37 35.26
C LYS A 391 -13.73 23.28 34.72
N GLY A 392 -14.28 22.16 34.27
CA GLY A 392 -13.55 21.03 33.69
C GLY A 392 -12.78 21.39 32.42
N ILE A 393 -13.29 22.33 31.63
CA ILE A 393 -12.61 22.85 30.43
C ILE A 393 -11.79 24.12 30.70
N GLY A 394 -11.50 24.44 31.97
CA GLY A 394 -10.56 25.50 32.35
C GLY A 394 -11.14 26.93 32.38
N VAL A 395 -12.47 27.11 32.37
CA VAL A 395 -13.08 28.43 32.56
C VAL A 395 -12.92 28.87 34.02
N LYS A 396 -12.51 30.12 34.24
CA LYS A 396 -12.31 30.69 35.57
C LYS A 396 -13.61 30.68 36.38
N GLU A 397 -13.53 30.25 37.64
CA GLU A 397 -14.70 30.14 38.53
C GLU A 397 -15.44 31.48 38.71
N SER A 398 -14.72 32.61 38.75
CA SER A 398 -15.33 33.95 38.79
C SER A 398 -16.24 34.24 37.59
N THR A 399 -15.85 33.81 36.39
CA THR A 399 -16.65 34.00 35.16
C THR A 399 -17.89 33.11 35.19
N ILE A 400 -17.76 31.88 35.70
CA ILE A 400 -18.88 30.95 35.86
C ILE A 400 -19.90 31.53 36.86
N ASP A 401 -19.42 32.02 38.01
CA ASP A 401 -20.27 32.60 39.05
C ASP A 401 -20.99 33.87 38.57
N GLU A 402 -20.33 34.71 37.76
CA GLU A 402 -20.96 35.87 37.12
C GLU A 402 -22.06 35.47 36.12
N LEU A 403 -21.84 34.43 35.31
CA LEU A 403 -22.87 33.90 34.41
C LEU A 403 -24.07 33.34 35.19
N ILE A 404 -23.81 32.60 36.28
CA ILE A 404 -24.87 32.06 37.15
C ILE A 404 -25.65 33.18 37.85
N LYS A 405 -24.97 34.24 38.31
CA LYS A 405 -25.63 35.40 38.94
C LYS A 405 -26.55 36.16 37.98
N ARG A 406 -26.16 36.25 36.70
CA ARG A 406 -26.94 36.92 35.65
C ARG A 406 -28.08 36.06 35.10
N ALA A 407 -28.08 34.76 35.38
CA ALA A 407 -29.14 33.85 34.98
C ALA A 407 -30.50 34.31 35.55
N PRO A 408 -31.49 34.61 34.69
CA PRO A 408 -32.74 35.22 35.12
C PRO A 408 -33.50 34.29 36.07
N ALA A 409 -34.24 34.88 37.02
CA ALA A 409 -35.07 34.12 37.93
C ALA A 409 -36.23 33.43 37.17
N GLU A 410 -36.72 34.02 36.08
CA GLU A 410 -37.87 33.57 35.29
C GLU A 410 -37.60 33.45 33.79
N LYS A 411 -38.13 32.38 33.17
CA LYS A 411 -38.03 31.96 31.75
C LYS A 411 -36.59 31.89 31.17
N VAL A 412 -36.24 30.74 30.57
CA VAL A 412 -34.98 30.48 29.82
C VAL A 412 -33.70 30.79 30.63
N PHE A 413 -33.67 30.35 31.89
CA PHE A 413 -32.60 30.72 32.83
C PHE A 413 -31.20 30.17 32.50
N ASP A 414 -31.07 29.22 31.57
CA ASP A 414 -29.76 28.71 31.12
C ASP A 414 -29.30 29.27 29.77
N GLN A 415 -30.03 30.20 29.14
CA GLN A 415 -29.71 30.67 27.79
C GLN A 415 -28.27 31.18 27.66
N GLU A 416 -27.87 32.12 28.52
CA GLU A 416 -26.53 32.72 28.46
C GLU A 416 -25.43 31.69 28.76
N LEU A 417 -25.66 30.78 29.71
CA LEU A 417 -24.77 29.68 30.03
C LEU A 417 -24.63 28.69 28.86
N SER A 418 -25.75 28.37 28.20
CA SER A 418 -25.78 27.49 27.03
C SER A 418 -25.04 28.11 25.85
N GLU A 419 -25.31 29.38 25.55
CA GLU A 419 -24.61 30.12 24.49
C GLU A 419 -23.10 30.22 24.77
N PHE A 420 -22.71 30.51 26.02
CA PHE A 420 -21.31 30.53 26.42
C PHE A 420 -20.65 29.15 26.27
N THR A 421 -21.34 28.10 26.71
CA THR A 421 -20.88 26.71 26.62
C THR A 421 -20.70 26.28 25.17
N ASN A 422 -21.66 26.59 24.28
CA ASN A 422 -21.59 26.28 22.86
C ASN A 422 -20.39 26.97 22.21
N ARG A 423 -20.15 28.26 22.51
CA ARG A 423 -18.95 28.97 22.02
C ARG A 423 -17.65 28.28 22.45
N LYS A 424 -17.54 27.88 23.72
CA LYS A 424 -16.36 27.15 24.21
C LYS A 424 -16.19 25.79 23.56
N LEU A 425 -17.28 25.10 23.29
CA LEU A 425 -17.22 23.83 22.57
C LEU A 425 -16.78 24.02 21.11
N GLU A 426 -17.31 25.05 20.43
CA GLU A 426 -16.91 25.42 19.06
C GLU A 426 -15.42 25.78 18.99
N GLU A 427 -14.89 26.51 19.97
CA GLU A 427 -13.46 26.81 20.11
C GLU A 427 -12.63 25.52 20.20
N ILE A 428 -12.99 24.59 21.10
CA ILE A 428 -12.29 23.30 21.28
C ILE A 428 -12.36 22.46 20.01
N GLN A 429 -13.54 22.34 19.40
CA GLN A 429 -13.73 21.59 18.16
C GLN A 429 -12.91 22.18 17.03
N THR A 430 -12.95 23.49 16.87
CA THR A 430 -12.25 24.19 15.79
C THR A 430 -10.74 24.06 15.98
N GLU A 431 -10.21 24.23 17.19
CA GLU A 431 -8.80 24.03 17.47
C GLU A 431 -8.35 22.60 17.10
N VAL A 432 -9.10 21.58 17.53
CA VAL A 432 -8.74 20.18 17.22
C VAL A 432 -8.91 19.86 15.74
N ILE A 433 -10.05 20.18 15.12
CA ILE A 433 -10.30 19.85 13.72
C ILE A 433 -9.34 20.60 12.79
N LEU A 434 -9.14 21.92 13.00
CA LEU A 434 -8.22 22.69 12.17
C LEU A 434 -6.78 22.21 12.36
N ASN A 435 -6.32 22.03 13.60
CA ASN A 435 -4.91 21.72 13.88
C ASN A 435 -4.56 20.26 13.62
N ILE A 436 -5.41 19.31 14.02
CA ILE A 436 -5.10 17.88 13.98
C ILE A 436 -5.52 17.24 12.67
N ILE A 437 -6.71 17.61 12.16
CA ILE A 437 -7.29 16.94 10.99
C ILE A 437 -6.93 17.67 9.70
N LEU A 438 -7.13 18.98 9.64
CA LEU A 438 -6.99 19.74 8.40
C LEU A 438 -5.59 20.32 8.18
N ASN A 439 -4.87 20.71 9.22
CA ASN A 439 -3.58 21.38 9.03
C ASN A 439 -2.61 20.46 8.26
N ASN A 440 -2.03 20.96 7.17
CA ASN A 440 -1.21 20.21 6.22
C ASN A 440 -1.89 19.00 5.57
N LEU A 441 -3.23 18.91 5.59
CA LEU A 441 -3.94 17.90 4.81
C LEU A 441 -3.81 18.27 3.33
N VAL A 442 -3.21 17.36 2.57
CA VAL A 442 -2.95 17.53 1.14
C VAL A 442 -4.09 16.90 0.35
N LEU A 443 -4.50 17.52 -0.76
CA LEU A 443 -5.43 17.01 -1.75
C LEU A 443 -4.69 16.77 -3.07
N SER A 444 -4.68 15.54 -3.58
CA SER A 444 -4.07 15.23 -4.88
C SER A 444 -4.85 15.81 -6.04
N ASP A 445 -4.16 15.98 -7.16
CA ASP A 445 -4.77 16.29 -8.44
C ASP A 445 -5.91 15.35 -8.86
N SER A 446 -5.85 14.06 -8.54
CA SER A 446 -6.92 13.10 -8.83
C SER A 446 -8.21 13.47 -8.09
N PHE A 447 -8.10 13.90 -6.84
CA PHE A 447 -9.22 14.38 -6.04
C PHE A 447 -9.73 15.71 -6.57
N LEU A 448 -8.83 16.68 -6.79
CA LEU A 448 -9.16 18.02 -7.29
C LEU A 448 -9.87 17.95 -8.65
N LYS A 449 -9.34 17.15 -9.58
CA LYS A 449 -9.91 16.92 -10.91
C LYS A 449 -11.33 16.38 -10.82
N LYS A 450 -11.56 15.38 -9.96
CA LYS A 450 -12.88 14.76 -9.78
C LYS A 450 -13.88 15.73 -9.16
N ARG A 451 -13.49 16.39 -8.05
CA ARG A 451 -14.38 17.29 -7.30
C ARG A 451 -14.76 18.53 -8.10
N PHE A 452 -13.77 19.15 -8.74
CA PHE A 452 -13.93 20.43 -9.43
C PHE A 452 -14.12 20.29 -10.94
N LYS A 453 -14.19 19.06 -11.48
CA LYS A 453 -14.38 18.76 -12.91
C LYS A 453 -13.36 19.45 -13.81
N LEU A 454 -12.11 19.46 -13.38
CA LEU A 454 -11.02 20.19 -14.03
C LEU A 454 -10.56 19.51 -15.33
N PRO A 455 -9.93 20.25 -16.25
CA PRO A 455 -9.19 19.66 -17.36
C PRO A 455 -8.06 18.75 -16.87
N LEU A 456 -7.44 18.00 -17.79
CA LEU A 456 -6.36 17.08 -17.45
C LEU A 456 -5.18 17.85 -16.80
N ILE A 457 -4.87 17.47 -15.57
CA ILE A 457 -3.70 17.91 -14.81
C ILE A 457 -2.64 16.83 -15.02
N GLU A 458 -1.63 17.12 -15.81
CA GLU A 458 -0.53 16.21 -16.07
C GLU A 458 0.79 16.96 -16.25
N THR A 459 1.87 16.26 -15.92
CA THR A 459 3.23 16.64 -16.29
C THR A 459 3.73 15.70 -17.36
N LYS A 460 4.41 16.23 -18.38
CA LYS A 460 4.89 15.44 -19.50
C LYS A 460 6.40 15.24 -19.41
N PRO A 461 6.89 13.98 -19.46
CA PRO A 461 8.32 13.73 -19.49
C PRO A 461 8.94 14.24 -20.79
N THR A 462 10.05 14.97 -20.66
CA THR A 462 10.86 15.46 -21.78
C THR A 462 12.28 14.97 -21.60
N TYR A 463 12.79 14.23 -22.59
CA TYR A 463 14.14 13.69 -22.60
C TYR A 463 14.98 14.43 -23.63
N VAL A 464 16.16 14.91 -23.24
CA VAL A 464 17.11 15.58 -24.13
C VAL A 464 18.47 14.91 -24.00
N ASN A 465 19.08 14.55 -25.13
CA ASN A 465 20.30 13.72 -25.19
C ASN A 465 20.15 12.41 -24.40
N LEU A 466 18.95 11.82 -24.42
CA LEU A 466 18.62 10.60 -23.70
C LEU A 466 17.41 9.94 -24.38
N SER A 467 17.45 8.63 -24.62
CA SER A 467 16.30 7.88 -25.14
C SER A 467 15.36 7.46 -24.02
N SER A 468 14.04 7.51 -24.24
CA SER A 468 13.01 7.12 -23.26
C SER A 468 13.09 5.66 -22.84
N GLU A 469 13.67 4.80 -23.69
CA GLU A 469 13.75 3.35 -23.49
C GLU A 469 14.99 2.92 -22.67
N THR A 470 15.67 3.89 -22.03
CA THR A 470 16.90 3.64 -21.27
C THR A 470 16.62 3.49 -19.78
N TYR A 471 17.43 2.70 -19.09
CA TYR A 471 17.38 2.58 -17.63
C TYR A 471 17.69 3.93 -16.95
N ILE A 472 18.59 4.73 -17.54
CA ILE A 472 18.87 6.11 -17.10
C ILE A 472 17.61 6.99 -17.19
N ALA A 473 16.89 6.99 -18.33
CA ALA A 473 15.66 7.76 -18.49
C ALA A 473 14.60 7.39 -17.45
N LYS A 474 14.41 6.09 -17.22
CA LYS A 474 13.46 5.61 -16.23
C LYS A 474 13.82 6.04 -14.82
N THR A 475 15.10 5.95 -14.47
CA THR A 475 15.58 6.38 -13.15
C THR A 475 15.44 7.89 -12.99
N PHE A 476 15.78 8.69 -14.00
CA PHE A 476 15.63 10.14 -13.95
C PHE A 476 14.18 10.54 -13.70
N PHE A 477 13.24 9.90 -14.41
CA PHE A 477 11.82 10.07 -14.19
C PHE A 477 11.40 9.71 -12.76
N TYR A 478 11.77 8.53 -12.25
CA TYR A 478 11.36 8.08 -10.91
C TYR A 478 12.01 8.88 -9.78
N ALA A 479 13.27 9.27 -9.91
CA ALA A 479 13.98 10.06 -8.91
C ALA A 479 13.38 11.47 -8.80
N ASP A 480 13.10 12.11 -9.94
CA ASP A 480 12.45 13.41 -9.97
C ASP A 480 11.00 13.36 -9.47
N TYR A 481 10.21 12.35 -9.85
CA TYR A 481 8.86 12.14 -9.32
C TYR A 481 8.87 11.93 -7.80
N THR A 482 9.84 11.16 -7.30
CA THR A 482 10.02 10.92 -5.86
C THR A 482 10.44 12.18 -5.12
N LEU A 483 11.29 13.01 -5.71
CA LEU A 483 11.65 14.31 -5.14
C LEU A 483 10.42 15.22 -4.98
N LYS A 484 9.53 15.26 -5.98
CA LYS A 484 8.26 16.01 -5.86
C LYS A 484 7.39 15.46 -4.73
N TYR A 485 7.23 14.14 -4.66
CA TYR A 485 6.50 13.47 -3.57
C TYR A 485 7.06 13.81 -2.19
N LEU A 486 8.39 13.82 -2.05
CA LEU A 486 9.10 14.14 -0.81
C LEU A 486 8.74 15.54 -0.26
N THR A 487 8.53 16.51 -1.15
CA THR A 487 8.18 17.89 -0.75
C THR A 487 6.73 18.04 -0.28
N THR A 488 5.91 17.02 -0.48
CA THR A 488 4.49 16.97 -0.06
C THR A 488 4.31 16.06 1.16
N LEU A 489 3.24 16.25 1.93
CA LEU A 489 3.00 15.39 3.10
C LEU A 489 2.78 13.94 2.67
N ASN A 490 3.62 13.04 3.19
CA ASN A 490 3.56 11.61 2.91
C ASN A 490 3.87 10.76 4.16
N LEU A 491 3.47 9.49 4.14
CA LEU A 491 3.59 8.59 5.30
C LEU A 491 5.05 8.19 5.57
N GLU A 492 5.84 8.03 4.51
CA GLU A 492 7.24 7.58 4.58
C GLU A 492 8.14 8.58 5.30
N THR A 493 7.82 9.88 5.20
CA THR A 493 8.58 10.96 5.86
C THR A 493 7.88 11.60 7.05
N ALA A 494 6.62 11.24 7.34
CA ALA A 494 5.83 11.83 8.42
C ALA A 494 6.49 11.72 9.81
N ASN A 495 7.30 10.68 10.02
CA ASN A 495 8.00 10.44 11.29
C ASN A 495 9.44 10.95 11.30
N LEU A 496 9.92 11.58 10.22
CA LEU A 496 11.26 12.13 10.18
C LEU A 496 11.36 13.32 11.13
N LYS A 497 12.24 13.20 12.11
CA LYS A 497 12.49 14.26 13.08
C LYS A 497 12.95 15.54 12.36
N ASP A 498 12.37 16.67 12.76
CA ASP A 498 12.69 18.01 12.26
C ASP A 498 12.62 18.12 10.72
N PHE A 499 11.80 17.29 10.06
CA PHE A 499 11.50 17.39 8.64
C PHE A 499 10.06 17.84 8.44
N TYR A 500 9.85 18.79 7.51
CA TYR A 500 8.54 19.31 7.19
C TYR A 500 8.37 19.31 5.65
N PRO A 501 7.21 18.88 5.14
CA PRO A 501 6.81 19.17 3.76
C PRO A 501 6.88 20.67 3.47
N PHE A 502 7.04 21.06 2.22
CA PHE A 502 7.38 22.43 1.86
C PHE A 502 6.36 23.46 2.39
N ILE A 503 5.05 23.21 2.27
CA ILE A 503 4.04 24.15 2.81
C ILE A 503 4.06 24.26 4.32
N ALA A 504 4.32 23.16 5.03
CA ALA A 504 4.47 23.20 6.48
C ALA A 504 5.72 24.00 6.87
N TYR A 505 6.83 23.79 6.15
CA TYR A 505 8.07 24.54 6.32
C TYR A 505 7.88 26.03 6.01
N LEU A 506 7.27 26.35 4.87
CA LEU A 506 6.96 27.69 4.40
C LEU A 506 6.10 28.43 5.43
N ASN A 507 5.00 27.84 5.89
CA ASN A 507 4.11 28.46 6.89
C ASN A 507 4.85 28.83 8.17
N LYS A 508 5.70 27.93 8.67
CA LYS A 508 6.53 28.19 9.85
C LYS A 508 7.50 29.34 9.60
N ARG A 509 8.23 29.32 8.48
CA ARG A 509 9.24 30.33 8.16
C ARG A 509 8.67 31.71 7.87
N VAL A 510 7.49 31.81 7.25
CA VAL A 510 6.86 33.12 7.02
C VAL A 510 6.42 33.76 8.33
N ASP A 511 6.00 32.98 9.32
CA ASP A 511 5.68 33.50 10.65
C ASP A 511 6.95 33.98 11.37
N GLU A 512 8.03 33.19 11.33
CA GLU A 512 9.34 33.58 11.90
C GLU A 512 9.92 34.85 11.25
N LYS A 513 9.73 35.03 9.93
CA LYS A 513 10.21 36.21 9.18
C LYS A 513 9.23 37.39 9.20
N GLY A 514 8.08 37.29 9.89
CA GLY A 514 7.08 38.35 9.96
C GLY A 514 6.38 38.65 8.62
N LYS A 515 6.33 37.68 7.71
CA LYS A 515 5.75 37.76 6.35
C LYS A 515 4.36 37.16 6.23
N GLY A 516 3.74 36.83 7.36
CA GLY A 516 2.42 36.21 7.43
C GLY A 516 1.31 36.93 6.65
N GLY A 517 1.23 38.25 6.73
CA GLY A 517 0.21 39.03 6.02
C GLY A 517 0.39 39.00 4.49
N GLU A 518 1.64 39.06 4.00
CA GLU A 518 1.94 38.91 2.57
C GLU A 518 1.61 37.49 2.09
N PHE A 519 1.96 36.47 2.89
CA PHE A 519 1.68 35.08 2.58
C PHE A 519 0.19 34.75 2.55
N GLN A 520 -0.65 35.36 3.41
CA GLN A 520 -2.11 35.18 3.35
C GLN A 520 -2.72 35.67 2.02
N GLY A 521 -2.10 36.66 1.37
CA GLY A 521 -2.47 37.10 0.03
C GLY A 521 -2.04 36.13 -1.08
N MET A 522 -1.08 35.24 -0.79
CA MET A 522 -0.62 34.20 -1.72
C MET A 522 -1.50 32.96 -1.62
N LYS A 523 -1.95 32.46 -2.77
CA LYS A 523 -2.89 31.33 -2.84
C LYS A 523 -2.39 30.16 -3.70
N SER A 524 -1.22 30.34 -4.29
CA SER A 524 -0.56 29.32 -5.11
C SER A 524 0.94 29.58 -5.13
N GLY A 525 1.72 28.51 -5.22
CA GLY A 525 3.15 28.53 -5.45
C GLY A 525 3.47 27.47 -6.49
N PHE A 526 4.37 27.82 -7.40
CA PHE A 526 4.80 26.89 -8.43
C PHE A 526 6.30 26.85 -8.37
N ASP A 527 6.84 25.67 -8.09
CA ASP A 527 8.26 25.48 -7.85
C ASP A 527 8.77 24.37 -8.75
N ARG A 528 9.96 24.55 -9.30
CA ARG A 528 10.70 23.46 -9.92
C ARG A 528 11.74 22.98 -8.94
N TYR A 529 11.90 21.66 -8.87
CA TYR A 529 12.99 21.02 -8.17
C TYR A 529 13.88 20.30 -9.18
N TRP A 530 15.18 20.46 -9.02
CA TRP A 530 16.17 19.92 -9.95
C TRP A 530 17.18 19.06 -9.20
N LEU A 531 17.44 17.87 -9.72
CA LEU A 531 18.57 17.05 -9.32
C LEU A 531 19.78 17.38 -10.20
N PHE A 532 20.86 17.82 -9.57
CA PHE A 532 22.12 18.17 -10.20
C PHE A 532 23.24 17.24 -9.76
N PRO A 533 24.30 17.10 -10.58
CA PRO A 533 25.50 16.46 -10.11
C PRO A 533 26.05 17.19 -8.88
N GLY A 534 26.15 16.48 -7.76
CA GLY A 534 26.99 16.90 -6.66
C GLY A 534 28.40 16.31 -6.80
N LYS A 535 29.21 16.46 -5.77
CA LYS A 535 30.61 16.06 -5.82
C LYS A 535 30.72 14.52 -5.87
N VAL A 536 31.40 14.02 -6.89
CA VAL A 536 31.85 12.61 -6.97
C VAL A 536 33.35 12.57 -6.75
N GLU A 537 33.76 12.05 -5.60
CA GLU A 537 35.15 11.78 -5.29
C GLU A 537 35.54 10.40 -5.80
N LEU A 538 36.49 10.40 -6.73
CA LEU A 538 37.08 9.20 -7.26
C LEU A 538 38.58 9.20 -7.06
N LYS A 539 39.12 8.04 -6.76
CA LYS A 539 40.54 7.79 -6.76
C LYS A 539 40.92 6.97 -7.99
N VAL A 540 41.94 7.40 -8.73
CA VAL A 540 42.36 6.75 -9.98
C VAL A 540 43.79 6.25 -9.84
N SER A 541 44.07 5.07 -10.36
CA SER A 541 45.46 4.62 -10.50
C SER A 541 46.26 5.54 -11.45
N PRO A 542 47.58 5.68 -11.29
CA PRO A 542 48.39 6.54 -12.17
C PRO A 542 48.35 6.14 -13.65
N ASP A 543 48.02 4.87 -13.92
CA ASP A 543 47.83 4.36 -15.26
C ASP A 543 46.39 4.53 -15.78
N ASN A 544 45.45 5.13 -15.06
CA ASN A 544 44.04 5.30 -15.48
C ASN A 544 43.30 3.97 -15.75
N SER A 545 43.72 2.87 -15.13
CA SER A 545 43.14 1.54 -15.34
C SER A 545 42.32 1.01 -14.15
N ALA A 546 42.38 1.69 -13.00
CA ALA A 546 41.57 1.37 -11.81
C ALA A 546 40.95 2.64 -11.22
N PHE A 547 39.68 2.53 -10.85
CA PHE A 547 38.84 3.61 -10.34
C PHE A 547 38.18 3.18 -9.04
N TYR A 548 38.19 4.03 -8.03
CA TYR A 548 37.60 3.77 -6.72
C TYR A 548 36.70 4.92 -6.31
N PHE A 549 35.45 4.65 -6.00
CA PHE A 549 34.48 5.64 -5.57
C PHE A 549 34.54 5.82 -4.05
N ILE A 550 34.76 7.05 -3.61
CA ILE A 550 34.85 7.39 -2.18
C ILE A 550 33.55 8.01 -1.70
N LYS A 551 33.07 9.01 -2.42
CA LYS A 551 31.84 9.75 -2.07
C LYS A 551 31.09 10.14 -3.34
N SER A 552 29.77 10.10 -3.29
CA SER A 552 28.89 10.57 -4.36
C SER A 552 27.75 11.37 -3.74
N GLU A 553 27.72 12.67 -3.98
CA GLU A 553 26.67 13.56 -3.49
C GLU A 553 25.75 13.94 -4.64
N VAL A 554 24.44 13.96 -4.44
CA VAL A 554 23.48 14.54 -5.40
C VAL A 554 22.99 15.87 -4.82
N LYS A 555 22.98 16.92 -5.63
CA LYS A 555 22.49 18.24 -5.19
C LYS A 555 21.05 18.43 -5.63
N ILE A 556 20.26 19.07 -4.77
CA ILE A 556 18.91 19.51 -5.09
C ILE A 556 18.93 21.02 -5.20
N GLY A 557 18.43 21.55 -6.31
CA GLY A 557 18.16 22.97 -6.47
C GLY A 557 16.69 23.23 -6.74
N SER A 558 16.33 24.50 -6.71
CA SER A 558 14.96 24.94 -6.96
C SER A 558 14.88 26.30 -7.63
N GLU A 559 13.77 26.54 -8.30
CA GLU A 559 13.40 27.86 -8.82
C GLU A 559 11.87 28.02 -8.77
N PRO A 560 11.34 29.21 -8.46
CA PRO A 560 9.92 29.48 -8.63
C PRO A 560 9.60 29.51 -10.13
N LEU A 561 8.59 28.76 -10.53
CA LEU A 561 8.03 28.76 -11.88
C LEU A 561 7.17 30.01 -12.15
N THR A 562 6.70 30.69 -11.09
CA THR A 562 5.91 31.92 -11.21
C THR A 562 6.79 33.16 -11.21
N SER A 563 6.65 34.00 -12.24
CA SER A 563 7.30 35.30 -12.28
C SER A 563 6.73 36.22 -11.19
N GLY A 564 7.62 36.96 -10.51
CA GLY A 564 7.22 37.96 -9.50
C GLY A 564 7.03 37.43 -8.08
N MET A 565 7.53 36.23 -7.75
CA MET A 565 7.55 35.76 -6.36
C MET A 565 8.38 36.69 -5.46
N PRO A 566 7.92 36.98 -4.22
CA PRO A 566 8.66 37.83 -3.28
C PRO A 566 10.05 37.27 -2.96
N SER A 567 11.04 38.13 -2.71
CA SER A 567 12.40 37.70 -2.40
C SER A 567 12.46 36.77 -1.18
N TRP A 568 11.65 37.04 -0.15
CA TRP A 568 11.58 36.21 1.04
C TRP A 568 11.09 34.78 0.76
N TYR A 569 10.26 34.58 -0.27
CA TYR A 569 9.80 33.25 -0.68
C TYR A 569 10.96 32.48 -1.30
N ASN A 570 11.72 33.13 -2.18
CA ASN A 570 12.90 32.55 -2.81
C ASN A 570 13.99 32.20 -1.80
N ASP A 571 14.15 33.03 -0.76
CA ASP A 571 15.09 32.75 0.33
C ASP A 571 14.66 31.50 1.12
N ILE A 572 13.38 31.38 1.48
CA ILE A 572 12.84 30.20 2.17
C ILE A 572 12.97 28.94 1.29
N LEU A 573 12.67 29.05 -0.01
CA LEU A 573 12.79 27.94 -0.96
C LEU A 573 14.26 27.48 -1.10
N ARG A 574 15.21 28.42 -1.06
CA ARG A 574 16.66 28.12 -1.05
C ARG A 574 17.09 27.41 0.23
N GLU A 575 16.70 27.93 1.39
CA GLU A 575 16.93 27.28 2.69
C GLU A 575 16.35 25.86 2.71
N TYR A 576 15.18 25.66 2.10
CA TYR A 576 14.53 24.36 2.03
C TYR A 576 15.34 23.34 1.21
N VAL A 577 15.83 23.72 0.02
CA VAL A 577 16.64 22.79 -0.80
C VAL A 577 18.02 22.50 -0.21
N GLU A 578 18.57 23.39 0.61
CA GLU A 578 19.77 23.09 1.41
C GLU A 578 19.50 21.96 2.40
N ILE A 579 18.33 21.96 3.06
CA ILE A 579 17.89 20.86 3.94
C ILE A 579 17.70 19.58 3.13
N LEU A 580 17.04 19.66 1.96
CA LEU A 580 16.83 18.48 1.11
C LEU A 580 18.15 17.86 0.66
N THR A 581 19.10 18.71 0.23
CA THR A 581 20.45 18.29 -0.18
C THR A 581 21.21 17.68 0.99
N GLY A 582 21.20 18.32 2.16
CA GLY A 582 21.91 17.86 3.35
C GLY A 582 21.38 16.53 3.90
N ARG A 583 20.10 16.20 3.63
CA ARG A 583 19.45 14.95 4.07
C ARG A 583 19.23 13.94 2.94
N TYR A 584 19.82 14.15 1.76
CA TYR A 584 19.65 13.26 0.60
C TYR A 584 19.88 11.78 0.94
N GLU A 585 20.89 11.50 1.76
CA GLU A 585 21.27 10.15 2.17
C GLU A 585 20.18 9.43 2.96
N GLU A 586 19.51 10.15 3.86
CA GLU A 586 18.39 9.63 4.63
C GLU A 586 17.21 9.31 3.71
N PHE A 587 16.95 10.15 2.71
CA PHE A 587 15.91 9.90 1.72
C PHE A 587 16.25 8.73 0.80
N ALA A 588 17.52 8.55 0.40
CA ALA A 588 17.94 7.43 -0.43
C ALA A 588 17.76 6.06 0.26
N GLN A 589 17.88 6.01 1.59
CA GLN A 589 17.59 4.79 2.38
C GLN A 589 16.09 4.47 2.43
N ILE A 590 15.23 5.50 2.37
CA ILE A 590 13.78 5.34 2.37
C ILE A 590 13.27 5.00 0.95
N PHE A 591 13.83 5.67 -0.06
CA PHE A 591 13.35 5.70 -1.44
C PHE A 591 14.39 5.12 -2.42
N PRO A 592 14.20 3.87 -2.89
CA PRO A 592 15.08 3.21 -3.85
C PRO A 592 15.46 4.03 -5.08
N SER A 593 14.55 4.81 -5.66
CA SER A 593 14.83 5.61 -6.85
C SER A 593 15.93 6.66 -6.64
N LEU A 594 16.02 7.24 -5.44
CA LEU A 594 17.05 8.22 -5.10
C LEU A 594 18.42 7.56 -4.89
N HIS A 595 18.46 6.37 -4.29
CA HIS A 595 19.70 5.58 -4.24
C HIS A 595 20.20 5.22 -5.64
N THR A 596 19.32 4.68 -6.50
CA THR A 596 19.67 4.34 -7.89
C THR A 596 20.17 5.56 -8.65
N MET A 597 19.57 6.74 -8.44
CA MET A 597 20.02 8.00 -9.03
C MET A 597 21.46 8.37 -8.62
N ARG A 598 21.82 8.22 -7.34
CA ARG A 598 23.19 8.44 -6.85
C ARG A 598 24.21 7.49 -7.46
N GLU A 599 23.83 6.23 -7.71
CA GLU A 599 24.71 5.26 -8.36
C GLU A 599 24.84 5.50 -9.86
N ILE A 600 23.77 5.93 -10.55
CA ILE A 600 23.86 6.38 -11.96
C ILE A 600 24.81 7.57 -12.09
N GLN A 601 24.81 8.51 -11.14
CA GLN A 601 25.76 9.62 -11.12
C GLN A 601 27.22 9.13 -11.13
N LYS A 602 27.56 8.10 -10.33
CA LYS A 602 28.91 7.50 -10.34
C LYS A 602 29.27 6.95 -11.72
N VAL A 603 28.34 6.25 -12.36
CA VAL A 603 28.56 5.65 -13.68
C VAL A 603 28.66 6.72 -14.78
N LEU A 604 27.88 7.80 -14.70
CA LEU A 604 28.02 8.97 -15.58
C LEU A 604 29.39 9.63 -15.41
N ALA A 605 29.89 9.75 -14.18
CA ALA A 605 31.23 10.27 -13.91
C ALA A 605 32.31 9.38 -14.56
N LEU A 606 32.18 8.06 -14.42
CA LEU A 606 33.08 7.09 -15.04
C LEU A 606 33.05 7.15 -16.58
N ALA A 607 31.86 7.17 -17.20
CA ALA A 607 31.72 7.25 -18.65
C ALA A 607 32.38 8.52 -19.21
N ARG A 608 32.21 9.65 -18.51
CA ARG A 608 32.87 10.92 -18.86
C ARG A 608 34.38 10.84 -18.69
N TRP A 609 34.87 10.21 -17.64
CA TRP A 609 36.30 10.00 -17.42
C TRP A 609 36.92 9.14 -18.51
N ILE A 610 36.29 8.01 -18.86
CA ILE A 610 36.68 7.12 -19.96
C ILE A 610 36.82 7.92 -21.25
N LYS A 611 35.81 8.74 -21.57
CA LYS A 611 35.81 9.58 -22.77
C LYS A 611 36.88 10.66 -22.74
N ALA A 612 37.07 11.35 -21.60
CA ALA A 612 38.05 12.42 -21.45
C ALA A 612 39.50 11.91 -21.55
N ASN A 613 39.75 10.66 -21.14
CA ASN A 613 41.07 10.03 -21.16
C ASN A 613 41.27 9.07 -22.34
N ASN A 614 40.32 9.02 -23.27
CA ASN A 614 40.35 8.17 -24.47
C ASN A 614 40.65 6.69 -24.16
N LEU A 615 40.03 6.16 -23.10
CA LEU A 615 40.22 4.77 -22.68
C LEU A 615 39.38 3.83 -23.56
N LYS A 616 40.00 2.75 -24.04
CA LYS A 616 39.28 1.68 -24.76
C LYS A 616 38.53 0.83 -23.74
N VAL A 617 37.22 0.66 -23.97
CA VAL A 617 36.35 -0.16 -23.11
C VAL A 617 35.55 -1.15 -23.96
N VAL A 618 35.50 -2.40 -23.51
CA VAL A 618 34.73 -3.51 -24.09
C VAL A 618 33.81 -4.02 -22.99
N LEU A 619 32.50 -3.87 -23.20
CA LEU A 619 31.48 -4.30 -22.26
C LEU A 619 31.24 -5.82 -22.38
N PRO A 620 31.08 -6.54 -21.25
CA PRO A 620 30.63 -7.92 -21.28
C PRO A 620 29.19 -8.03 -21.77
N ALA A 621 28.79 -9.21 -22.25
CA ALA A 621 27.40 -9.47 -22.63
C ALA A 621 26.48 -9.32 -21.41
N TYR A 622 25.34 -8.67 -21.59
CA TYR A 622 24.36 -8.43 -20.53
C TYR A 622 22.92 -8.50 -21.08
N GLN A 623 21.99 -8.86 -20.21
CA GLN A 623 20.56 -8.84 -20.52
C GLN A 623 19.98 -7.48 -20.13
N LYS A 624 19.30 -6.81 -21.08
CA LYS A 624 18.60 -5.55 -20.80
C LYS A 624 17.44 -5.80 -19.85
N VAL A 625 17.28 -4.91 -18.88
CA VAL A 625 16.09 -4.88 -18.02
C VAL A 625 14.90 -4.42 -18.85
N ASP A 626 13.77 -5.13 -18.76
CA ASP A 626 12.53 -4.74 -19.43
C ASP A 626 11.93 -3.49 -18.76
N LEU A 627 11.58 -2.48 -19.56
CA LEU A 627 11.15 -1.17 -19.08
C LEU A 627 9.76 -0.84 -19.63
N GLU A 628 8.79 -0.68 -18.73
CA GLU A 628 7.51 -0.05 -19.07
C GLU A 628 7.74 1.37 -19.61
N GLY A 629 7.04 1.72 -20.69
CA GLY A 629 7.07 3.06 -21.26
C GLY A 629 6.49 4.12 -20.31
N LEU A 630 7.13 5.28 -20.28
CA LEU A 630 6.76 6.40 -19.39
C LEU A 630 5.91 7.42 -20.16
N SER A 631 4.60 7.46 -19.86
CA SER A 631 3.65 8.43 -20.41
C SER A 631 3.51 9.67 -19.50
N GLY A 632 2.67 10.64 -19.88
CA GLY A 632 2.31 11.77 -19.02
C GLY A 632 1.71 11.28 -17.70
N VAL A 633 2.10 11.91 -16.58
CA VAL A 633 1.73 11.44 -15.24
C VAL A 633 1.07 12.52 -14.40
N SER A 634 0.19 12.06 -13.50
CA SER A 634 -0.45 12.83 -12.43
C SER A 634 0.33 12.68 -11.11
N GLY A 635 0.03 13.53 -10.13
CA GLY A 635 0.60 13.53 -8.79
C GLY A 635 1.64 14.62 -8.54
N ALA A 636 1.90 15.49 -9.52
CA ALA A 636 2.80 16.64 -9.38
C ALA A 636 2.08 17.93 -8.92
N THR A 637 0.74 17.91 -8.90
CA THR A 637 -0.07 19.01 -8.36
C THR A 637 -0.76 18.55 -7.10
N VAL A 638 -0.64 19.35 -6.05
CA VAL A 638 -1.30 19.11 -4.79
C VAL A 638 -1.91 20.40 -4.27
N ALA A 639 -2.88 20.28 -3.39
CA ALA A 639 -3.41 21.44 -2.71
C ALA A 639 -3.54 21.20 -1.22
N THR A 640 -2.92 22.08 -0.44
CA THR A 640 -2.65 21.86 0.96
C THR A 640 -3.47 22.81 1.80
N PHE A 641 -4.26 22.26 2.72
CA PHE A 641 -4.87 23.01 3.80
C PHE A 641 -3.78 23.42 4.80
N SER A 642 -3.77 24.68 5.22
CA SER A 642 -2.83 25.14 6.22
C SER A 642 -3.51 26.06 7.23
N TYR A 643 -3.17 25.88 8.49
CA TYR A 643 -3.62 26.72 9.60
C TYR A 643 -2.42 27.28 10.35
N SER A 644 -2.40 28.60 10.54
CA SER A 644 -1.44 29.26 11.44
C SER A 644 -2.18 29.77 12.67
N LYS A 645 -1.75 29.28 13.84
CA LYS A 645 -2.24 29.74 15.14
C LYS A 645 -1.78 31.17 15.47
N ILE A 646 -0.60 31.56 14.99
CA ILE A 646 -0.04 32.92 15.21
C ILE A 646 -0.93 33.97 14.54
N ARG A 647 -1.43 33.65 13.34
CA ARG A 647 -2.26 34.56 12.54
C ARG A 647 -3.76 34.31 12.69
N ASP A 648 -4.14 33.26 13.43
CA ASP A 648 -5.47 32.67 13.48
C ASP A 648 -6.16 32.60 12.10
N SER A 649 -5.44 32.05 11.12
CA SER A 649 -5.86 32.07 9.72
C SER A 649 -5.78 30.70 9.10
N PHE A 650 -6.86 30.30 8.44
CA PHE A 650 -6.92 29.14 7.58
C PHE A 650 -6.69 29.55 6.13
N SER A 651 -5.78 28.85 5.44
CA SER A 651 -5.45 29.11 4.05
C SER A 651 -5.45 27.82 3.24
N PHE A 652 -5.68 27.98 1.95
CA PHE A 652 -5.57 26.90 0.99
C PHE A 652 -4.48 27.26 -0.03
N PHE A 653 -3.48 26.39 -0.16
CA PHE A 653 -2.32 26.67 -1.01
C PHE A 653 -2.19 25.57 -2.07
N VAL A 654 -2.22 25.98 -3.34
CA VAL A 654 -2.07 25.05 -4.46
C VAL A 654 -0.60 25.04 -4.90
N GLU A 655 -0.01 23.86 -4.90
CA GLU A 655 1.34 23.63 -5.39
C GLU A 655 1.28 22.84 -6.68
N ASN A 656 2.10 23.25 -7.64
CA ASN A 656 2.48 22.38 -8.72
C ASN A 656 4.00 22.37 -8.82
N HIS A 657 4.53 21.15 -8.91
CA HIS A 657 5.95 20.89 -8.92
C HIS A 657 6.40 20.52 -10.33
N GLY A 658 7.29 21.33 -10.90
CA GLY A 658 8.00 21.04 -12.14
C GLY A 658 9.45 20.61 -11.89
N GLY A 659 10.29 20.70 -12.92
CA GLY A 659 11.74 20.47 -12.81
C GLY A 659 12.16 19.10 -13.32
N GLY A 660 13.27 18.55 -12.83
CA GLY A 660 13.85 17.37 -13.45
C GLY A 660 15.26 17.01 -12.99
N VAL A 661 16.03 16.44 -13.91
CA VAL A 661 17.40 15.97 -13.68
C VAL A 661 18.31 16.59 -14.74
N ASP A 662 19.32 17.35 -14.33
CA ASP A 662 20.19 18.08 -15.25
C ASP A 662 21.68 17.71 -15.09
N TYR A 663 22.18 16.97 -16.07
CA TYR A 663 23.60 16.61 -16.20
C TYR A 663 24.22 17.22 -17.46
N ARG A 664 23.69 18.32 -18.00
CA ARG A 664 24.22 18.90 -19.25
C ARG A 664 25.57 19.58 -19.10
N GLU A 665 25.97 19.92 -17.88
CA GLU A 665 27.26 20.57 -17.62
C GLU A 665 28.43 19.73 -18.16
N LYS A 666 29.28 20.36 -18.98
CA LYS A 666 30.41 19.70 -19.67
C LYS A 666 31.77 19.91 -19.01
N SER A 667 31.86 20.76 -17.98
CA SER A 667 33.13 21.10 -17.31
C SER A 667 33.75 19.91 -16.58
N ASN A 668 32.90 18.94 -16.17
CA ASN A 668 33.24 17.84 -15.27
C ASN A 668 33.81 18.31 -13.91
N ALA A 669 33.59 19.57 -13.50
CA ALA A 669 34.09 20.12 -12.23
C ALA A 669 33.57 19.38 -10.98
N TRP A 670 32.42 18.71 -11.10
CA TRP A 670 31.84 17.88 -10.04
C TRP A 670 32.53 16.51 -9.90
N ILE A 671 33.37 16.12 -10.86
CA ILE A 671 34.16 14.89 -10.86
C ILE A 671 35.55 15.19 -10.31
N GLN A 672 35.82 14.78 -9.07
CA GLN A 672 37.11 15.03 -8.42
C GLN A 672 37.96 13.76 -8.40
N GLY A 673 38.92 13.69 -9.33
CA GLY A 673 39.88 12.61 -9.40
C GLY A 673 41.16 12.93 -8.64
N ASN A 674 41.48 12.12 -7.63
CA ASN A 674 42.81 12.11 -7.01
C ASN A 674 43.57 10.85 -7.43
N TYR A 675 44.87 10.98 -7.70
CA TYR A 675 45.69 9.80 -7.97
C TYR A 675 45.97 9.02 -6.69
N ILE A 676 45.82 7.69 -6.74
CA ILE A 676 46.30 6.79 -5.69
C ILE A 676 47.79 6.57 -5.88
N GLU A 677 48.54 6.46 -4.79
CA GLU A 677 49.87 5.88 -4.86
C GLU A 677 49.80 4.47 -5.44
N THR A 678 50.56 4.20 -6.51
CA THR A 678 50.61 2.89 -7.19
C THR A 678 50.81 1.74 -6.21
N LYS A 679 51.59 1.98 -5.14
CA LYS A 679 51.90 1.00 -4.10
C LYS A 679 50.65 0.55 -3.33
N ASP A 680 49.72 1.46 -3.03
CA ASP A 680 48.52 1.14 -2.25
C ASP A 680 47.53 0.30 -3.07
N ALA A 681 47.30 0.67 -4.34
CA ALA A 681 46.43 -0.09 -5.24
C ALA A 681 46.99 -1.51 -5.50
N LEU A 682 48.29 -1.62 -5.73
CA LEU A 682 48.97 -2.92 -5.88
C LEU A 682 48.94 -3.74 -4.60
N HIS A 683 49.07 -3.11 -3.42
CA HIS A 683 48.99 -3.80 -2.14
C HIS A 683 47.59 -4.35 -1.85
N GLN A 684 46.54 -3.58 -2.19
CA GLN A 684 45.14 -4.01 -2.11
C GLN A 684 44.86 -5.21 -3.01
N LEU A 685 45.33 -5.19 -4.27
CA LEU A 685 45.17 -6.31 -5.19
C LEU A 685 45.97 -7.54 -4.77
N ALA A 686 47.17 -7.36 -4.21
CA ALA A 686 47.95 -8.45 -3.65
C ALA A 686 47.25 -9.10 -2.44
N ALA A 687 46.66 -8.28 -1.56
CA ALA A 687 45.86 -8.76 -0.44
C ALA A 687 44.62 -9.54 -0.92
N SER A 688 43.90 -9.00 -1.89
CA SER A 688 42.76 -9.67 -2.52
C SER A 688 43.16 -11.02 -3.12
N SER A 689 44.26 -11.08 -3.87
CA SER A 689 44.77 -12.32 -4.45
C SER A 689 45.12 -13.36 -3.38
N ALA A 690 45.84 -12.96 -2.32
CA ALA A 690 46.18 -13.85 -1.22
C ALA A 690 44.93 -14.39 -0.48
N LEU A 691 43.89 -13.57 -0.31
CA LEU A 691 42.63 -13.98 0.28
C LEU A 691 41.84 -14.93 -0.65
N ALA A 692 41.83 -14.68 -1.96
CA ALA A 692 41.21 -15.58 -2.94
C ALA A 692 41.89 -16.96 -2.95
N GLU A 693 43.22 -17.00 -2.81
CA GLU A 693 43.97 -18.25 -2.70
C GLU A 693 43.65 -19.00 -1.40
N LYS A 694 43.51 -18.29 -0.28
CA LYS A 694 43.02 -18.91 0.97
C LYS A 694 41.62 -19.46 0.80
N ALA A 695 40.73 -18.72 0.14
CA ALA A 695 39.37 -19.18 -0.16
C ALA A 695 39.40 -20.47 -0.98
N LEU A 696 40.21 -20.52 -2.03
CA LEU A 696 40.41 -21.70 -2.87
C LEU A 696 40.95 -22.90 -2.09
N ASN A 697 41.98 -22.70 -1.26
CA ASN A 697 42.57 -23.77 -0.46
C ASN A 697 41.59 -24.32 0.59
N SER A 698 40.84 -23.44 1.27
CA SER A 698 39.77 -23.83 2.19
C SER A 698 38.67 -24.61 1.46
N ALA A 699 38.29 -24.18 0.25
CA ALA A 699 37.31 -24.88 -0.58
C ALA A 699 37.78 -26.30 -0.96
N LEU A 700 39.04 -26.44 -1.38
CA LEU A 700 39.67 -27.75 -1.68
C LEU A 700 39.76 -28.65 -0.45
N ALA A 701 39.98 -28.07 0.74
CA ALA A 701 39.97 -28.78 2.02
C ALA A 701 38.55 -29.16 2.51
N GLY A 702 37.49 -28.69 1.83
CA GLY A 702 36.10 -28.92 2.21
C GLY A 702 35.58 -27.99 3.32
N ASP A 703 36.40 -27.03 3.76
CA ASP A 703 36.04 -25.97 4.71
C ASP A 703 35.37 -24.81 3.97
N LEU A 704 34.07 -24.99 3.70
CA LEU A 704 33.29 -24.03 2.92
C LEU A 704 33.08 -22.72 3.65
N GLU A 705 32.98 -22.73 4.99
CA GLU A 705 32.69 -21.54 5.77
C GLU A 705 33.88 -20.56 5.73
N SER A 706 35.09 -21.06 6.00
CA SER A 706 36.31 -20.26 5.83
C SER A 706 36.50 -19.84 4.37
N ALA A 707 36.18 -20.71 3.40
CA ALA A 707 36.26 -20.35 1.99
C ALA A 707 35.35 -19.19 1.62
N ARG A 708 34.13 -19.15 2.18
CA ARG A 708 33.18 -18.04 2.01
C ARG A 708 33.73 -16.74 2.58
N ASP A 709 34.17 -16.78 3.84
CA ASP A 709 34.70 -15.61 4.55
C ASP A 709 35.91 -15.02 3.81
N PHE A 710 36.83 -15.86 3.35
CA PHE A 710 37.99 -15.40 2.59
C PHE A 710 37.62 -14.85 1.20
N ALA A 711 36.62 -15.42 0.52
CA ALA A 711 36.15 -14.90 -0.76
C ALA A 711 35.51 -13.51 -0.60
N GLU A 712 34.68 -13.33 0.43
CA GLU A 712 34.05 -12.04 0.74
C GLU A 712 35.11 -10.99 1.11
N LYS A 713 36.07 -11.36 1.95
CA LYS A 713 37.20 -10.49 2.28
C LYS A 713 38.06 -10.16 1.07
N SER A 714 38.28 -11.12 0.16
CA SER A 714 39.05 -10.88 -1.06
C SER A 714 38.40 -9.80 -1.95
N ALA A 715 37.06 -9.81 -2.07
CA ALA A 715 36.33 -8.78 -2.81
C ALA A 715 36.45 -7.39 -2.15
N GLN A 716 36.30 -7.31 -0.82
CA GLN A 716 36.47 -6.05 -0.07
C GLN A 716 37.92 -5.52 -0.16
N ALA A 717 38.91 -6.41 -0.16
CA ALA A 717 40.32 -6.04 -0.32
C ALA A 717 40.60 -5.40 -1.69
N MET A 718 39.90 -5.80 -2.76
CA MET A 718 40.07 -5.19 -4.09
C MET A 718 39.83 -3.69 -4.09
N VAL A 719 38.95 -3.19 -3.21
CA VAL A 719 38.53 -1.78 -3.12
C VAL A 719 39.02 -1.07 -1.86
N GLY A 720 39.94 -1.69 -1.12
CA GLY A 720 40.55 -1.08 0.07
C GLY A 720 39.62 -0.97 1.28
N GLN A 721 38.56 -1.78 1.35
CA GLN A 721 37.61 -1.79 2.47
C GLN A 721 38.03 -2.71 3.62
N ILE A 722 39.23 -3.30 3.55
CA ILE A 722 39.79 -4.13 4.62
C ILE A 722 40.98 -3.45 5.26
N ASP A 723 40.99 -3.45 6.59
CA ASP A 723 42.21 -3.20 7.36
C ASP A 723 43.17 -4.38 7.22
N LEU A 724 44.17 -4.20 6.36
CA LEU A 724 45.18 -5.21 6.07
C LEU A 724 46.07 -5.51 7.28
N SER A 725 46.17 -4.60 8.26
CA SER A 725 46.94 -4.81 9.48
C SER A 725 46.29 -5.82 10.42
N ALA A 726 44.97 -5.99 10.32
CA ALA A 726 44.18 -6.90 11.15
C ALA A 726 44.14 -8.35 10.63
N LEU A 727 44.64 -8.63 9.42
CA LEU A 727 44.49 -9.92 8.75
C LEU A 727 45.37 -11.07 9.29
N GLY A 728 46.24 -10.81 10.28
CA GLY A 728 47.10 -11.81 10.94
C GLY A 728 48.16 -12.49 10.02
N ALA A 729 48.07 -12.30 8.71
CA ALA A 729 49.03 -12.75 7.71
C ALA A 729 49.95 -11.58 7.34
N LYS A 730 51.27 -11.82 7.36
CA LYS A 730 52.24 -10.90 6.73
C LYS A 730 52.00 -10.95 5.22
N ILE A 731 51.09 -10.12 4.71
CA ILE A 731 50.99 -9.85 3.28
C ILE A 731 52.27 -9.10 2.93
N GLY A 732 53.16 -9.75 2.17
CA GLY A 732 54.45 -9.18 1.84
C GLY A 732 54.29 -7.77 1.26
N PRO A 733 55.09 -6.76 1.69
CA PRO A 733 55.00 -5.41 1.17
C PRO A 733 55.43 -5.29 -0.30
N TYR A 734 55.95 -6.38 -0.89
CA TYR A 734 56.47 -6.44 -2.25
C TYR A 734 55.58 -7.31 -3.13
N VAL A 735 54.85 -6.66 -4.03
CA VAL A 735 54.34 -7.26 -5.25
C VAL A 735 55.53 -7.77 -6.06
N HIS A 736 55.44 -8.99 -6.60
CA HIS A 736 56.52 -9.59 -7.41
C HIS A 736 57.01 -8.57 -8.47
N PRO A 737 58.33 -8.36 -8.70
CA PRO A 737 58.84 -7.30 -9.58
C PRO A 737 58.29 -7.32 -11.02
N LYS A 738 57.85 -8.49 -11.48
CA LYS A 738 57.19 -8.65 -12.79
C LYS A 738 55.70 -8.24 -12.77
N LEU A 739 55.02 -8.32 -11.63
CA LEU A 739 53.62 -7.91 -11.45
C LEU A 739 53.49 -6.39 -11.35
N SER A 740 54.49 -5.68 -10.79
CA SER A 740 54.51 -4.20 -10.77
C SER A 740 54.57 -3.57 -12.16
N ASN A 741 54.91 -4.35 -13.19
CA ASN A 741 54.96 -3.90 -14.59
C ASN A 741 53.63 -4.11 -15.33
N LEU A 742 52.66 -4.83 -14.75
CA LEU A 742 51.33 -5.00 -15.33
C LEU A 742 50.44 -3.81 -14.95
N PRO A 743 49.56 -3.34 -15.85
CA PRO A 743 48.54 -2.37 -15.50
C PRO A 743 47.70 -2.83 -14.31
N ILE A 744 47.34 -1.90 -13.43
CA ILE A 744 46.59 -2.20 -12.20
C ILE A 744 45.21 -2.80 -12.55
N GLY A 745 44.56 -2.27 -13.58
CA GLY A 745 43.29 -2.74 -14.11
C GLY A 745 43.34 -4.17 -14.63
N SER A 746 44.42 -4.56 -15.30
CA SER A 746 44.62 -5.95 -15.77
C SER A 746 44.68 -6.94 -14.62
N GLN A 747 45.35 -6.58 -13.52
CA GLN A 747 45.40 -7.38 -12.30
C GLN A 747 44.03 -7.44 -11.61
N GLY A 748 43.30 -6.31 -11.57
CA GLY A 748 41.95 -6.25 -11.00
C GLY A 748 40.93 -7.11 -11.75
N VAL A 749 40.93 -7.06 -13.10
CA VAL A 749 40.08 -7.91 -13.95
C VAL A 749 40.37 -9.39 -13.70
N LEU A 750 41.64 -9.78 -13.60
CA LEU A 750 42.02 -11.15 -13.30
C LEU A 750 41.54 -11.59 -11.90
N ASN A 751 41.78 -10.77 -10.87
CA ASN A 751 41.34 -11.07 -9.51
C ASN A 751 39.82 -11.26 -9.43
N LYS A 752 39.05 -10.44 -10.15
CA LYS A 752 37.59 -10.64 -10.23
C LYS A 752 37.22 -11.99 -10.81
N LYS A 753 37.81 -12.38 -11.95
CA LYS A 753 37.52 -13.67 -12.60
C LYS A 753 37.80 -14.84 -11.65
N VAL A 754 38.91 -14.77 -10.92
CA VAL A 754 39.24 -15.76 -9.89
C VAL A 754 38.16 -15.81 -8.82
N LEU A 755 37.73 -14.66 -8.31
CA LEU A 755 36.67 -14.58 -7.30
C LEU A 755 35.33 -15.13 -7.78
N GLU A 756 34.95 -14.83 -9.02
CA GLU A 756 33.71 -15.34 -9.62
C GLU A 756 33.74 -16.86 -9.76
N VAL A 757 34.86 -17.42 -10.24
CA VAL A 757 35.01 -18.88 -10.36
C VAL A 757 35.01 -19.55 -8.99
N VAL A 758 35.75 -19.03 -8.01
CA VAL A 758 35.74 -19.56 -6.64
C VAL A 758 34.33 -19.50 -6.05
N SER A 759 33.65 -18.36 -6.18
CA SER A 759 32.30 -18.17 -5.64
C SER A 759 31.27 -19.08 -6.32
N ALA A 760 31.32 -19.21 -7.66
CA ALA A 760 30.42 -20.08 -8.41
C ALA A 760 30.58 -21.56 -8.01
N ASN A 761 31.83 -22.01 -7.84
CA ASN A 761 32.11 -23.37 -7.39
C ASN A 761 31.69 -23.60 -5.93
N LEU A 762 31.89 -22.62 -5.04
CA LEU A 762 31.40 -22.69 -3.65
C LEU A 762 29.87 -22.74 -3.57
N ASP A 763 29.18 -21.98 -4.41
CA ASP A 763 27.71 -21.99 -4.48
C ASP A 763 27.20 -23.33 -5.02
N ALA A 764 27.83 -23.87 -6.08
CA ALA A 764 27.52 -25.20 -6.60
C ALA A 764 27.72 -26.27 -5.52
N TYR A 765 28.85 -26.24 -4.81
CA TYR A 765 29.15 -27.18 -3.72
C TYR A 765 28.12 -27.07 -2.57
N THR A 766 27.73 -25.85 -2.22
CA THR A 766 26.69 -25.59 -1.20
C THR A 766 25.33 -26.15 -1.62
N ARG A 767 24.97 -25.97 -2.89
CA ARG A 767 23.73 -26.50 -3.45
C ARG A 767 23.72 -28.02 -3.38
N LEU A 768 24.81 -28.68 -3.78
CA LEU A 768 24.96 -30.14 -3.70
C LEU A 768 24.79 -30.66 -2.27
N LYS A 769 25.43 -30.02 -1.27
CA LYS A 769 25.25 -30.38 0.14
C LYS A 769 23.79 -30.25 0.60
N ARG A 770 23.08 -29.19 0.17
CA ARG A 770 21.66 -29.01 0.47
C ARG A 770 20.80 -30.09 -0.19
N GLU A 771 21.06 -30.43 -1.46
CA GLU A 771 20.34 -31.48 -2.19
C GLU A 771 20.51 -32.84 -1.50
N VAL A 772 21.75 -33.23 -1.15
CA VAL A 772 22.04 -34.47 -0.42
C VAL A 772 21.35 -34.51 0.94
N TYR A 773 21.45 -33.42 1.71
CA TYR A 773 20.78 -33.33 3.02
C TYR A 773 19.26 -33.45 2.89
N SER A 774 18.65 -32.79 1.89
CA SER A 774 17.22 -32.89 1.62
C SER A 774 16.78 -34.29 1.18
N ALA A 775 17.68 -35.05 0.53
CA ALA A 775 17.42 -36.42 0.11
C ALA A 775 17.47 -37.43 1.27
N GLU A 776 18.03 -37.07 2.44
CA GLU A 776 18.05 -37.98 3.60
C GLU A 776 16.64 -38.43 4.03
N SER A 777 15.62 -37.57 3.86
CA SER A 777 14.24 -37.92 4.21
C SER A 777 13.66 -39.04 3.35
N ILE A 778 14.18 -39.24 2.14
CA ILE A 778 13.71 -40.29 1.21
C ILE A 778 14.59 -41.54 1.22
N LYS A 779 15.66 -41.56 2.03
CA LYS A 779 16.62 -42.69 2.11
C LYS A 779 15.93 -44.03 2.39
N ASN A 780 14.92 -44.03 3.25
CA ASN A 780 14.20 -45.23 3.65
C ASN A 780 12.93 -45.47 2.83
N THR A 781 12.40 -44.46 2.13
CA THR A 781 11.13 -44.55 1.38
C THR A 781 11.33 -44.76 -0.12
N GLU A 782 12.39 -44.21 -0.70
CA GLU A 782 12.74 -44.30 -2.13
C GLU A 782 14.27 -44.52 -2.29
N PRO A 783 14.80 -45.70 -1.90
CA PRO A 783 16.25 -45.93 -1.83
C PRO A 783 16.97 -45.83 -3.18
N GLU A 784 16.34 -46.24 -4.28
CA GLU A 784 16.94 -46.11 -5.63
C GLU A 784 17.11 -44.65 -6.06
N LYS A 785 16.15 -43.79 -5.70
CA LYS A 785 16.20 -42.35 -5.98
C LYS A 785 17.20 -41.64 -5.08
N TYR A 786 17.30 -42.07 -3.82
CA TYR A 786 18.34 -41.59 -2.90
C TYR A 786 19.74 -41.93 -3.42
N GLU A 787 19.98 -43.17 -3.86
CA GLU A 787 21.27 -43.57 -4.46
C GLU A 787 21.56 -42.83 -5.77
N LEU A 788 20.55 -42.57 -6.60
CA LEU A 788 20.71 -41.76 -7.81
C LEU A 788 21.12 -40.31 -7.47
N ILE A 789 20.50 -39.69 -6.46
CA ILE A 789 20.86 -38.34 -6.00
C ILE A 789 22.27 -38.33 -5.43
N LEU A 790 22.65 -39.33 -4.62
CA LEU A 790 24.01 -39.43 -4.09
C LEU A 790 25.05 -39.62 -5.19
N THR A 791 24.76 -40.45 -6.19
CA THR A 791 25.68 -40.71 -7.31
C THR A 791 25.87 -39.44 -8.14
N LYS A 792 24.78 -38.76 -8.51
CA LYS A 792 24.83 -37.47 -9.21
C LYS A 792 25.54 -36.39 -8.39
N ALA A 793 25.27 -36.32 -7.09
CA ALA A 793 25.91 -35.35 -6.22
C ALA A 793 27.42 -35.60 -6.10
N LYS A 794 27.87 -36.86 -6.00
CA LYS A 794 29.29 -37.21 -6.01
C LYS A 794 29.97 -36.89 -7.34
N GLU A 795 29.31 -37.16 -8.46
CA GLU A 795 29.81 -36.81 -9.80
C GLU A 795 29.98 -35.30 -9.96
N GLU A 796 28.97 -34.52 -9.57
CA GLU A 796 29.04 -33.05 -9.60
C GLU A 796 30.06 -32.49 -8.59
N GLU A 797 30.16 -33.07 -7.39
CA GLU A 797 31.19 -32.68 -6.41
C GLU A 797 32.60 -32.92 -6.95
N ALA A 798 32.82 -34.04 -7.64
CA ALA A 798 34.10 -34.34 -8.29
C ALA A 798 34.42 -33.32 -9.39
N LYS A 799 33.43 -32.89 -10.18
CA LYS A 799 33.60 -31.81 -11.19
C LYS A 799 33.97 -30.48 -10.54
N VAL A 800 33.30 -30.10 -9.45
CA VAL A 800 33.62 -28.87 -8.70
C VAL A 800 35.04 -28.93 -8.13
N LYS A 801 35.43 -30.05 -7.53
CA LYS A 801 36.80 -30.25 -7.02
C LYS A 801 37.84 -30.19 -8.14
N ALA A 802 37.59 -30.82 -9.29
CA ALA A 802 38.46 -30.77 -10.44
C ALA A 802 38.60 -29.34 -11.01
N SER A 803 37.51 -28.58 -11.05
CA SER A 803 37.51 -27.17 -11.44
C SER A 803 38.38 -26.31 -10.50
N LEU A 804 38.20 -26.46 -9.18
CA LEU A 804 39.00 -25.75 -8.18
C LEU A 804 40.49 -26.17 -8.22
N GLN A 805 40.79 -27.45 -8.43
CA GLN A 805 42.17 -27.93 -8.62
C GLN A 805 42.81 -27.30 -9.86
N LYS A 806 42.05 -27.25 -10.97
CA LYS A 806 42.53 -26.63 -12.20
C LYS A 806 42.77 -25.12 -12.02
N LEU A 807 41.90 -24.44 -11.28
CA LEU A 807 42.11 -23.04 -10.91
C LEU A 807 43.41 -22.87 -10.11
N ASN A 808 43.69 -23.76 -9.15
CA ASN A 808 44.92 -23.70 -8.35
C ASN A 808 46.19 -23.91 -9.20
N GLU A 809 46.15 -24.81 -10.18
CA GLU A 809 47.23 -25.01 -11.15
C GLU A 809 47.46 -23.74 -11.99
N LEU A 810 46.39 -23.13 -12.51
CA LEU A 810 46.46 -21.89 -13.30
C LEU A 810 47.04 -20.74 -12.46
N LEU A 811 46.59 -20.57 -11.21
CA LEU A 811 47.14 -19.55 -10.32
C LEU A 811 48.62 -19.80 -10.00
N SER A 812 49.01 -21.05 -9.80
CA SER A 812 50.41 -21.41 -9.58
C SER A 812 51.28 -21.08 -10.80
N TYR A 813 50.78 -21.33 -12.01
CA TYR A 813 51.44 -20.93 -13.24
C TYR A 813 51.51 -19.40 -13.40
N TYR A 814 50.44 -18.68 -13.05
CA TYR A 814 50.40 -17.22 -13.08
C TYR A 814 51.46 -16.57 -12.18
N ARG A 815 51.69 -17.11 -10.97
CA ARG A 815 52.75 -16.61 -10.07
C ARG A 815 54.14 -16.68 -10.72
N GLN A 816 54.39 -17.69 -11.54
CA GLN A 816 55.66 -17.87 -12.25
C GLN A 816 55.72 -17.06 -13.55
N ASN A 817 54.57 -16.91 -14.23
CA ASN A 817 54.43 -16.33 -15.57
C ASN A 817 53.35 -15.24 -15.64
N PRO A 818 53.48 -14.12 -14.89
CA PRO A 818 52.41 -13.14 -14.75
C PRO A 818 52.07 -12.41 -16.06
N LEU A 819 52.97 -12.39 -17.05
CA LEU A 819 52.72 -11.74 -18.34
C LEU A 819 51.74 -12.52 -19.25
N ASP A 820 51.47 -13.80 -18.97
CA ASP A 820 50.53 -14.65 -19.72
C ASP A 820 49.08 -14.55 -19.19
N TYR A 821 48.78 -13.48 -18.46
CA TYR A 821 47.51 -13.30 -17.75
C TYR A 821 46.28 -13.28 -18.67
N LEU A 822 46.44 -12.91 -19.94
CA LEU A 822 45.35 -12.88 -20.93
C LEU A 822 44.85 -14.28 -21.27
N THR A 823 45.77 -15.15 -21.68
CA THR A 823 45.49 -16.57 -21.96
C THR A 823 44.97 -17.27 -20.70
N LEU A 824 45.54 -16.92 -19.54
CA LEU A 824 45.12 -17.46 -18.26
C LEU A 824 43.70 -17.02 -17.89
N GLY A 825 43.36 -15.75 -18.07
CA GLY A 825 42.05 -15.20 -17.76
C GLY A 825 40.93 -15.84 -18.58
N GLN A 826 41.20 -16.20 -19.84
CA GLN A 826 40.28 -16.98 -20.67
C GLN A 826 40.06 -18.39 -20.11
N LYS A 827 41.15 -19.11 -19.83
CA LYS A 827 41.10 -20.46 -19.23
C LYS A 827 40.43 -20.48 -17.86
N ILE A 828 40.60 -19.43 -17.06
CA ILE A 828 39.92 -19.30 -15.76
C ILE A 828 38.42 -19.15 -15.95
N ALA A 829 37.97 -18.30 -16.87
CA ALA A 829 36.53 -18.08 -17.11
C ALA A 829 35.79 -19.37 -17.51
N GLU A 830 36.47 -20.27 -18.24
CA GLU A 830 35.95 -21.60 -18.63
C GLU A 830 35.73 -22.56 -17.45
N LEU A 831 36.28 -22.26 -16.26
CA LEU A 831 36.12 -23.10 -15.05
C LEU A 831 34.83 -22.81 -14.28
N THR A 832 34.03 -21.86 -14.74
CA THR A 832 32.72 -21.56 -14.13
C THR A 832 31.77 -22.73 -14.41
N PRO A 833 31.19 -23.38 -13.38
CA PRO A 833 30.28 -24.50 -13.61
C PRO A 833 29.07 -24.05 -14.43
N ASN A 834 28.67 -24.85 -15.44
CA ASN A 834 27.48 -24.58 -16.25
C ASN A 834 26.27 -24.37 -15.33
N GLN A 835 25.61 -23.21 -15.43
CA GLN A 835 24.29 -23.00 -14.84
C GLN A 835 23.26 -23.82 -15.61
N THR A 836 23.20 -25.13 -15.37
CA THR A 836 22.05 -25.93 -15.79
C THR A 836 20.84 -25.53 -14.94
N LEU A 837 19.83 -25.00 -15.63
CA LEU A 837 18.47 -24.84 -15.16
C LEU A 837 17.98 -26.13 -14.48
N GLY A 838 17.18 -25.95 -13.43
CA GLY A 838 16.81 -26.96 -12.45
C GLY A 838 16.33 -28.30 -12.99
N ILE A 839 16.42 -29.29 -12.10
CA ILE A 839 15.83 -30.62 -12.23
C ILE A 839 14.39 -30.51 -12.75
N ASP A 840 14.11 -31.22 -13.84
CA ASP A 840 12.79 -31.33 -14.48
C ASP A 840 11.70 -31.77 -13.47
N PRO A 841 10.66 -30.95 -13.22
CA PRO A 841 9.58 -31.26 -12.29
C PRO A 841 8.71 -32.46 -12.69
N THR A 842 8.88 -33.02 -13.89
CA THR A 842 8.03 -34.12 -14.38
C THR A 842 8.37 -35.48 -13.78
N VAL A 843 9.48 -35.62 -13.03
CA VAL A 843 9.88 -36.89 -12.39
C VAL A 843 9.15 -37.15 -11.05
N LEU A 844 8.27 -36.26 -10.59
CA LEU A 844 7.50 -36.40 -9.32
C LEU A 844 5.98 -36.63 -9.54
N LYS A 845 5.58 -37.39 -10.55
CA LYS A 845 4.18 -37.83 -10.73
C LYS A 845 4.03 -39.34 -10.79
N GLN A 846 4.28 -40.04 -9.68
CA GLN A 846 3.60 -41.30 -9.38
C GLN A 846 3.24 -41.36 -7.89
N LYS A 847 1.94 -41.42 -7.59
CA LYS A 847 1.39 -41.58 -6.24
C LYS A 847 1.46 -43.05 -5.81
N PRO A 848 1.88 -43.36 -4.58
CA PRO A 848 1.51 -44.62 -3.94
C PRO A 848 0.22 -44.46 -3.11
N LYS A 849 -0.62 -45.50 -3.16
CA LYS A 849 -1.83 -45.70 -2.34
C LYS A 849 -1.47 -46.01 -0.87
N PRO A 850 -2.38 -45.75 0.10
CA PRO A 850 -2.09 -45.90 1.53
C PRO A 850 -2.27 -47.35 2.00
N ALA A 851 -1.41 -47.78 2.92
CA ALA A 851 -1.62 -48.97 3.73
C ALA A 851 -1.36 -48.66 5.22
N THR A 852 -2.13 -49.37 6.04
CA THR A 852 -2.54 -49.13 7.43
C THR A 852 -1.52 -49.52 8.49
N LEU A 853 -1.73 -48.94 9.68
CA LEU A 853 -1.08 -49.22 10.97
C LEU A 853 -1.33 -50.66 11.44
N ASP A 854 -0.30 -51.32 12.00
CA ASP A 854 -0.33 -51.73 13.41
C ASP A 854 1.03 -52.15 14.02
N GLU A 855 1.21 -51.65 15.24
CA GLU A 855 1.96 -52.03 16.45
C GLU A 855 3.23 -52.93 16.52
N ARG A 856 4.27 -52.28 17.08
CA ARG A 856 5.08 -52.60 18.30
C ARG A 856 6.03 -53.81 18.43
N ALA A 857 7.25 -53.45 18.87
CA ALA A 857 8.00 -53.94 20.04
C ALA A 857 9.40 -54.59 19.80
N GLU A 858 10.39 -53.88 20.35
CA GLU A 858 11.56 -54.34 21.14
C GLU A 858 12.58 -55.35 20.58
N SER A 859 13.86 -54.94 20.51
CA SER A 859 14.86 -55.37 21.50
C SER A 859 16.19 -54.63 21.37
N ARG A 860 16.82 -54.42 22.53
CA ARG A 860 18.06 -53.68 22.81
C ARG A 860 19.30 -54.58 22.74
N GLY A 861 20.46 -53.98 22.43
CA GLY A 861 21.79 -54.44 22.86
C GLY A 861 22.78 -53.26 22.84
N ARG A 862 23.01 -52.63 24.01
CA ARG A 862 24.18 -52.73 24.91
C ARG A 862 25.31 -51.74 24.57
N SER A 863 25.45 -50.69 25.39
CA SER A 863 26.67 -49.87 25.50
C SER A 863 27.25 -49.99 26.92
N GLU A 864 28.57 -49.96 27.00
CA GLU A 864 29.39 -50.09 28.21
C GLU A 864 29.21 -48.90 29.18
N LYS A 865 29.41 -49.16 30.48
CA LYS A 865 29.28 -48.20 31.58
C LYS A 865 30.62 -47.55 31.91
N GLU A 866 30.73 -46.24 31.75
CA GLU A 866 31.69 -45.39 32.47
C GLU A 866 31.06 -44.87 33.78
N SER A 867 31.81 -44.83 34.89
CA SER A 867 31.32 -44.34 36.18
C SER A 867 31.46 -42.82 36.29
N LEU A 868 30.33 -42.11 36.25
CA LEU A 868 30.23 -40.65 36.36
C LEU A 868 30.24 -40.18 37.83
N LEU A 869 30.76 -38.97 38.08
CA LEU A 869 30.75 -38.30 39.39
C LEU A 869 29.31 -37.96 39.86
N PRO A 870 29.03 -37.85 41.17
CA PRO A 870 27.65 -37.66 41.69
C PRO A 870 26.93 -36.42 41.15
N ASP A 871 27.61 -35.29 41.03
CA ASP A 871 27.04 -34.03 40.52
C ASP A 871 26.81 -34.07 39.00
N GLU A 872 27.68 -34.76 38.27
CA GLU A 872 27.54 -34.97 36.83
C GLU A 872 26.38 -35.92 36.50
N LYS A 873 26.21 -36.98 37.32
CA LYS A 873 25.08 -37.90 37.21
C LYS A 873 23.75 -37.17 37.41
N LYS A 874 23.67 -36.29 38.40
CA LYS A 874 22.47 -35.50 38.71
C LYS A 874 22.11 -34.53 37.58
N LEU A 875 23.10 -33.82 37.01
CA LEU A 875 22.90 -32.92 35.87
C LEU A 875 22.52 -33.68 34.59
N ARG A 876 23.09 -34.86 34.35
CA ARG A 876 22.71 -35.72 33.20
C ARG A 876 21.31 -36.32 33.34
N GLU A 877 20.89 -36.66 34.56
CA GLU A 877 19.52 -37.08 34.86
C GLU A 877 18.52 -35.93 34.64
N GLU A 878 18.82 -34.71 35.12
CA GLU A 878 18.02 -33.51 34.86
C GLU A 878 17.95 -33.18 33.36
N LEU A 879 19.08 -33.26 32.65
CA LEU A 879 19.15 -33.05 31.20
C LEU A 879 18.29 -34.06 30.43
N SER A 880 18.33 -35.34 30.83
CA SER A 880 17.51 -36.39 30.23
C SER A 880 16.02 -36.14 30.46
N ASP A 881 15.63 -35.75 31.68
CA ASP A 881 14.25 -35.42 32.04
C ASP A 881 13.76 -34.18 31.27
N LEU A 882 14.57 -33.13 31.17
CA LEU A 882 14.24 -31.92 30.41
C LEU A 882 14.13 -32.19 28.90
N ARG A 883 15.00 -33.02 28.33
CA ARG A 883 14.90 -33.44 26.92
C ARG A 883 13.64 -34.27 26.67
N HIS A 884 13.27 -35.15 27.61
CA HIS A 884 12.02 -35.91 27.55
C HIS A 884 10.79 -34.98 27.65
N LYS A 885 10.80 -34.02 28.58
CA LYS A 885 9.75 -33.00 28.72
C LYS A 885 9.66 -32.09 27.49
N LEU A 886 10.80 -31.74 26.87
CA LEU A 886 10.83 -30.98 25.61
C LEU A 886 10.23 -31.77 24.46
N TYR A 887 10.53 -33.06 24.37
CA TYR A 887 9.93 -33.97 23.39
C TYR A 887 8.41 -34.08 23.57
N LEU A 888 7.95 -34.27 24.81
CA LEU A 888 6.52 -34.29 25.13
C LEU A 888 5.86 -32.94 24.82
N ALA A 889 6.53 -31.84 25.13
CA ALA A 889 6.03 -30.50 24.87
C ALA A 889 5.88 -30.20 23.37
N LYS A 890 6.87 -30.59 22.55
CA LYS A 890 6.80 -30.50 21.09
C LYS A 890 5.72 -31.42 20.52
N THR A 891 5.60 -32.64 21.05
CA THR A 891 4.55 -33.59 20.65
C THR A 891 3.16 -33.05 20.99
N ASN A 892 2.99 -32.39 22.13
CA ASN A 892 1.72 -31.77 22.52
C ASN A 892 1.39 -30.56 21.64
N LEU A 893 2.39 -29.74 21.28
CA LEU A 893 2.21 -28.65 20.32
C LEU A 893 1.80 -29.17 18.94
N ASP A 894 2.39 -30.29 18.50
CA ASP A 894 2.05 -30.93 17.23
C ASP A 894 0.64 -31.52 17.25
N LYS A 895 0.24 -32.16 18.37
CA LYS A 895 -1.15 -32.63 18.60
C LYS A 895 -2.17 -31.48 18.61
N LEU A 896 -1.84 -30.36 19.26
CA LEU A 896 -2.66 -29.15 19.25
C LEU A 896 -2.83 -28.62 17.82
N THR A 897 -1.72 -28.52 17.07
CA THR A 897 -1.70 -28.05 15.68
C THR A 897 -2.51 -28.96 14.76
N LYS A 898 -2.38 -30.28 14.94
CA LYS A 898 -3.16 -31.27 14.20
C LYS A 898 -4.65 -31.20 14.54
N GLY A 899 -5.00 -31.08 15.82
CA GLY A 899 -6.39 -30.91 16.26
C GLY A 899 -7.03 -29.63 15.73
N MET A 900 -6.26 -28.53 15.62
CA MET A 900 -6.74 -27.30 15.00
C MET A 900 -6.98 -27.47 13.50
N LEU A 901 -6.09 -28.18 12.80
CA LEU A 901 -6.24 -28.46 11.37
C LEU A 901 -7.47 -29.36 11.11
N GLU A 902 -7.75 -30.31 11.99
CA GLU A 902 -8.94 -31.17 11.95
C GLU A 902 -10.22 -30.37 12.23
N ASN A 903 -10.25 -29.53 13.28
CA ASN A 903 -11.40 -28.68 13.57
C ASN A 903 -11.65 -27.62 12.48
N THR A 904 -10.59 -27.13 11.82
CA THR A 904 -10.72 -26.18 10.68
C THR A 904 -11.33 -26.87 9.46
N LYS A 905 -11.03 -28.16 9.24
CA LYS A 905 -11.68 -28.96 8.19
C LYS A 905 -13.14 -29.24 8.51
N GLU A 906 -13.49 -29.50 9.77
CA GLU A 906 -14.89 -29.63 10.20
C GLU A 906 -15.65 -28.31 10.02
N PHE A 907 -15.01 -27.17 10.32
CA PHE A 907 -15.59 -25.84 10.11
C PHE A 907 -15.91 -25.56 8.63
N GLU A 908 -14.97 -25.87 7.72
CA GLU A 908 -15.20 -25.75 6.27
C GLU A 908 -16.34 -26.69 5.81
N SER A 909 -16.41 -27.92 6.35
CA SER A 909 -17.50 -28.86 6.05
C SER A 909 -18.87 -28.33 6.54
N TRP A 910 -18.95 -27.78 7.75
CA TRP A 910 -20.19 -27.20 8.27
C TRP A 910 -20.61 -25.95 7.48
N ARG A 911 -19.64 -25.15 7.03
CA ARG A 911 -19.88 -23.98 6.19
C ARG A 911 -20.46 -24.40 4.84
N GLU A 912 -19.85 -25.38 4.17
CA GLU A 912 -20.30 -25.88 2.87
C GLU A 912 -21.69 -26.54 2.95
N GLU A 913 -21.97 -27.30 4.02
CA GLU A 913 -23.31 -27.87 4.26
C GLU A 913 -24.36 -26.80 4.55
N THR A 914 -23.98 -25.72 5.24
CA THR A 914 -24.87 -24.59 5.55
C THR A 914 -25.20 -23.79 4.28
N GLU A 915 -24.21 -23.51 3.42
CA GLU A 915 -24.44 -22.85 2.13
C GLU A 915 -25.33 -23.69 1.20
N LYS A 916 -25.16 -25.03 1.20
CA LYS A 916 -26.02 -25.95 0.45
C LYS A 916 -27.43 -26.05 1.04
N ALA A 917 -27.59 -25.97 2.35
CA ALA A 917 -28.91 -25.93 3.01
C ALA A 917 -29.65 -24.61 2.69
N ILE A 918 -28.96 -23.48 2.75
CA ILE A 918 -29.50 -22.16 2.39
C ILE A 918 -29.95 -22.15 0.93
N SER A 919 -29.09 -22.57 -0.01
CA SER A 919 -29.40 -22.58 -1.44
C SER A 919 -30.61 -23.47 -1.76
N ARG A 920 -30.71 -24.65 -1.13
CA ARG A 920 -31.88 -25.54 -1.30
C ARG A 920 -33.16 -24.97 -0.69
N SER A 921 -33.06 -24.22 0.41
CA SER A 921 -34.21 -23.53 1.02
C SER A 921 -34.71 -22.39 0.15
N GLU A 922 -33.82 -21.63 -0.48
CA GLU A 922 -34.18 -20.53 -1.40
C GLU A 922 -34.84 -21.04 -2.68
N GLU A 923 -34.37 -22.17 -3.21
CA GLU A 923 -34.92 -22.77 -4.42
C GLU A 923 -36.32 -23.36 -4.18
N ARG A 924 -36.54 -23.99 -3.02
CA ARG A 924 -37.86 -24.48 -2.59
C ARG A 924 -38.83 -23.35 -2.25
N PHE A 925 -38.34 -22.27 -1.62
CA PHE A 925 -39.13 -21.07 -1.34
C PHE A 925 -39.63 -20.40 -2.64
N LYS A 926 -38.80 -20.41 -3.70
CA LYS A 926 -39.21 -19.96 -5.04
C LYS A 926 -40.31 -20.84 -5.65
N GLU A 927 -40.26 -22.16 -5.49
CA GLU A 927 -41.32 -23.06 -5.95
C GLU A 927 -42.63 -22.84 -5.16
N ILE A 928 -42.55 -22.66 -3.83
CA ILE A 928 -43.69 -22.32 -2.96
C ILE A 928 -44.40 -21.05 -3.46
N MET A 929 -43.64 -19.99 -3.78
CA MET A 929 -44.21 -18.70 -4.21
C MET A 929 -44.84 -18.76 -5.61
N LEU A 930 -44.32 -19.60 -6.50
CA LEU A 930 -44.87 -19.79 -7.85
C LEU A 930 -46.14 -20.63 -7.85
N ASP A 931 -46.22 -21.67 -7.01
CA ASP A 931 -47.41 -22.54 -6.90
C ASP A 931 -48.56 -21.89 -6.11
N ILE A 932 -48.28 -21.06 -5.09
CA ILE A 932 -49.31 -20.32 -4.33
C ILE A 932 -50.06 -19.32 -5.21
N PHE A 933 -49.38 -18.68 -6.16
CA PHE A 933 -49.95 -17.63 -6.99
C PHE A 933 -50.25 -18.14 -8.40
N GLN A 934 -51.15 -19.11 -8.52
CA GLN A 934 -51.69 -19.44 -9.83
C GLN A 934 -52.42 -18.25 -10.45
N ASP A 935 -52.36 -18.15 -11.78
CA ASP A 935 -53.00 -17.09 -12.59
C ASP A 935 -54.48 -16.86 -12.24
N SER A 936 -55.16 -17.90 -11.77
CA SER A 936 -56.54 -17.86 -11.24
C SER A 936 -56.72 -16.86 -10.09
N LEU A 937 -55.83 -16.88 -9.09
CA LEU A 937 -55.92 -16.04 -7.90
C LEU A 937 -55.67 -14.56 -8.25
N PHE A 938 -54.67 -14.29 -9.10
CA PHE A 938 -54.40 -12.95 -9.62
C PHE A 938 -55.59 -12.40 -10.42
N LYS A 939 -56.27 -13.26 -11.20
CA LYS A 939 -57.46 -12.87 -11.96
C LYS A 939 -58.61 -12.45 -11.04
N GLN A 940 -58.82 -13.15 -9.94
CA GLN A 940 -59.87 -12.83 -8.96
C GLN A 940 -59.55 -11.56 -8.18
N LEU A 941 -58.31 -11.38 -7.72
CA LEU A 941 -57.86 -10.18 -7.01
C LEU A 941 -57.92 -8.94 -7.91
N LYS A 942 -57.53 -9.05 -9.18
CA LYS A 942 -57.67 -7.97 -10.16
C LYS A 942 -59.13 -7.57 -10.40
N LYS A 943 -60.05 -8.54 -10.38
CA LYS A 943 -61.48 -8.29 -10.47
C LYS A 943 -62.01 -7.57 -9.22
N TYR A 944 -61.57 -7.98 -8.04
CA TYR A 944 -61.95 -7.36 -6.76
C TYR A 944 -61.46 -5.91 -6.65
N PHE A 945 -60.22 -5.63 -7.05
CA PHE A 945 -59.63 -4.29 -7.05
C PHE A 945 -59.90 -3.47 -8.32
N SER A 946 -60.78 -3.95 -9.22
CA SER A 946 -61.02 -3.34 -10.53
C SER A 946 -61.41 -1.86 -10.51
N LYS A 947 -61.92 -1.35 -9.38
CA LYS A 947 -62.27 0.06 -9.17
C LYS A 947 -61.12 0.96 -8.70
N SER A 948 -59.94 0.40 -8.41
CA SER A 948 -58.74 1.15 -8.00
C SER A 948 -57.59 0.82 -8.94
N SER A 949 -57.31 1.74 -9.87
CA SER A 949 -56.30 1.51 -10.92
C SER A 949 -54.90 1.31 -10.38
N ASP A 950 -54.57 1.94 -9.25
CA ASP A 950 -53.23 1.89 -8.66
C ASP A 950 -52.99 0.55 -7.97
N ARG A 951 -54.00 0.02 -7.27
CA ARG A 951 -53.95 -1.33 -6.68
C ARG A 951 -53.88 -2.42 -7.74
N VAL A 952 -54.56 -2.25 -8.87
CA VAL A 952 -54.46 -3.18 -10.01
C VAL A 952 -53.08 -3.13 -10.68
N LYS A 953 -52.46 -1.94 -10.77
CA LYS A 953 -51.08 -1.80 -11.28
C LYS A 953 -50.05 -2.39 -10.33
N GLU A 954 -50.22 -2.23 -9.02
CA GLU A 954 -49.37 -2.88 -8.01
C GLU A 954 -49.47 -4.41 -8.10
N LEU A 955 -50.68 -4.93 -8.26
CA LEU A 955 -50.92 -6.37 -8.42
C LEU A 955 -50.22 -6.93 -9.69
N GLU A 956 -50.30 -6.24 -10.82
CA GLU A 956 -49.61 -6.66 -12.06
C GLU A 956 -48.09 -6.53 -11.97
N ARG A 957 -47.59 -5.51 -11.27
CA ARG A 957 -46.15 -5.33 -11.02
C ARG A 957 -45.60 -6.43 -10.13
N PHE A 958 -46.37 -6.85 -9.12
CA PHE A 958 -46.04 -7.98 -8.26
C PHE A 958 -46.01 -9.30 -9.03
N LYS A 959 -46.95 -9.52 -9.96
CA LYS A 959 -46.94 -10.68 -10.86
C LYS A 959 -45.71 -10.71 -11.79
N GLN A 960 -45.30 -9.56 -12.30
CA GLN A 960 -44.08 -9.44 -13.10
C GLN A 960 -42.81 -9.72 -12.30
N LEU A 961 -42.74 -9.29 -11.03
CA LEU A 961 -41.61 -9.56 -10.14
C LEU A 961 -41.47 -11.07 -9.86
N LEU A 962 -42.58 -11.77 -9.60
CA LEU A 962 -42.58 -13.23 -9.44
C LEU A 962 -42.05 -13.97 -10.69
N ASN A 963 -42.38 -13.47 -11.88
CA ASN A 963 -41.93 -14.07 -13.14
C ASN A 963 -40.46 -13.77 -13.49
N THR A 964 -39.93 -12.63 -13.04
CA THR A 964 -38.56 -12.17 -13.38
C THR A 964 -37.50 -12.64 -12.39
N LYS A 965 -37.91 -13.27 -11.26
CA LYS A 965 -37.06 -13.86 -10.24
C LYS A 965 -36.09 -12.88 -9.53
N ASP A 966 -36.35 -11.59 -9.61
CA ASP A 966 -35.56 -10.57 -8.92
C ASP A 966 -36.30 -10.08 -7.66
N TYR A 967 -35.93 -10.66 -6.52
CA TYR A 967 -36.59 -10.44 -5.23
C TYR A 967 -35.78 -9.57 -4.27
N THR A 968 -34.57 -9.16 -4.66
CA THR A 968 -33.67 -8.38 -3.81
C THR A 968 -34.21 -6.97 -3.51
N ASP A 969 -35.06 -6.43 -4.39
CA ASP A 969 -35.74 -5.15 -4.19
C ASP A 969 -37.02 -5.24 -3.33
N TRP A 970 -37.59 -6.43 -3.12
CA TRP A 970 -38.87 -6.55 -2.38
C TRP A 970 -38.67 -6.76 -0.87
N ALA A 971 -37.68 -7.55 -0.46
CA ALA A 971 -37.37 -7.79 0.96
C ALA A 971 -36.75 -6.56 1.68
N SER A 972 -36.37 -5.53 0.92
CA SER A 972 -35.76 -4.31 1.46
C SER A 972 -36.77 -3.19 1.73
N VAL A 973 -38.06 -3.40 1.45
CA VAL A 973 -39.11 -2.41 1.64
C VAL A 973 -40.22 -2.97 2.54
N GLU A 974 -40.31 -2.39 3.75
CA GLU A 974 -41.29 -2.60 4.83
C GLU A 974 -41.00 -3.75 5.82
N GLN A 975 -40.69 -3.36 7.06
CA GLN A 975 -40.34 -4.20 8.21
C GLN A 975 -41.48 -5.15 8.64
N HIS A 976 -41.68 -6.24 7.91
CA HIS A 976 -42.50 -7.36 8.35
C HIS A 976 -41.63 -8.62 8.47
N THR A 977 -41.79 -9.37 9.57
CA THR A 977 -41.09 -10.65 9.71
C THR A 977 -41.80 -11.71 8.86
N TRP A 978 -41.13 -12.83 8.57
CA TRP A 978 -41.75 -13.95 7.86
C TRP A 978 -42.98 -14.51 8.60
N GLU A 979 -43.04 -14.35 9.92
CA GLU A 979 -44.24 -14.65 10.70
C GLU A 979 -45.42 -13.72 10.38
N ASP A 980 -45.20 -12.42 10.17
CA ASP A 980 -46.26 -11.44 9.83
C ASP A 980 -46.89 -11.72 8.46
N ILE A 981 -46.07 -12.12 7.49
CA ILE A 981 -46.50 -12.48 6.13
C ILE A 981 -47.29 -13.80 6.16
N ALA A 982 -46.82 -14.78 6.92
CA ALA A 982 -47.52 -16.04 7.12
C ALA A 982 -48.87 -15.85 7.84
N GLU A 983 -48.91 -15.01 8.87
CA GLU A 983 -50.13 -14.72 9.63
C GLU A 983 -51.17 -13.95 8.80
N GLY A 984 -50.72 -13.03 7.93
CA GLY A 984 -51.57 -12.29 6.98
C GLY A 984 -52.21 -13.19 5.90
N VAL A 985 -51.45 -14.16 5.39
CA VAL A 985 -51.94 -15.15 4.41
C VAL A 985 -52.94 -16.11 5.06
N VAL A 986 -52.66 -16.60 6.28
CA VAL A 986 -53.59 -17.46 7.05
C VAL A 986 -54.89 -16.72 7.40
N LYS A 987 -54.84 -15.44 7.78
CA LYS A 987 -56.02 -14.61 8.04
C LYS A 987 -56.84 -14.35 6.76
N ALA A 988 -56.18 -14.16 5.62
CA ALA A 988 -56.85 -13.94 4.33
C ALA A 988 -57.55 -15.20 3.80
N ILE A 989 -56.95 -16.39 3.99
CA ILE A 989 -57.53 -17.68 3.58
C ILE A 989 -58.72 -18.06 4.46
N ASN A 990 -58.63 -17.86 5.78
CA ASN A 990 -59.71 -18.17 6.72
C ASN A 990 -60.94 -17.23 6.60
N ALA A 991 -60.80 -16.11 5.88
CA ALA A 991 -61.88 -15.15 5.65
C ALA A 991 -62.70 -15.42 4.37
N MET A 992 -62.37 -16.45 3.58
CA MET A 992 -63.03 -16.75 2.30
C MET A 992 -63.94 -17.99 2.37
N PRO A 993 -65.27 -17.85 2.20
CA PRO A 993 -66.17 -19.01 2.14
C PRO A 993 -66.13 -19.65 0.74
N GLY A 994 -66.01 -21.00 0.68
CA GLY A 994 -66.23 -21.78 -0.55
C GLY A 994 -65.03 -22.53 -1.14
N ILE A 995 -63.92 -22.62 -0.42
CA ILE A 995 -62.65 -23.21 -0.90
C ILE A 995 -62.58 -24.69 -0.49
N SER A 996 -63.36 -25.57 -1.14
CA SER A 996 -63.35 -27.02 -0.82
C SER A 996 -62.44 -27.87 -1.72
N ASP A 997 -62.01 -27.38 -2.89
CA ASP A 997 -61.16 -28.15 -3.80
C ASP A 997 -59.66 -27.78 -3.72
N THR A 998 -59.36 -26.65 -3.06
CA THR A 998 -58.01 -26.07 -2.88
C THR A 998 -57.27 -26.66 -1.68
N ALA A 999 -57.91 -27.55 -0.94
CA ALA A 999 -57.34 -28.22 0.23
C ALA A 999 -56.25 -29.26 -0.12
N GLN A 1000 -56.25 -29.82 -1.34
CA GLN A 1000 -55.19 -30.76 -1.76
C GLN A 1000 -53.87 -30.06 -2.10
N ASP A 1001 -53.90 -28.85 -2.66
CA ASP A 1001 -52.69 -28.06 -2.93
C ASP A 1001 -52.08 -27.54 -1.61
N LEU A 1002 -52.92 -27.25 -0.61
CA LEU A 1002 -52.49 -26.84 0.73
C LEU A 1002 -51.72 -27.95 1.48
N VAL A 1003 -52.05 -29.23 1.26
CA VAL A 1003 -51.32 -30.39 1.85
C VAL A 1003 -49.90 -30.48 1.30
N LYS A 1004 -49.66 -30.17 0.01
CA LYS A 1004 -48.31 -30.11 -0.57
C LYS A 1004 -47.50 -28.95 0.02
N VAL A 1005 -48.09 -27.76 0.12
CA VAL A 1005 -47.48 -26.56 0.71
C VAL A 1005 -47.06 -26.81 2.17
N THR A 1006 -47.91 -27.50 2.94
CA THR A 1006 -47.63 -27.82 4.35
C THR A 1006 -46.45 -28.81 4.50
N SER A 1007 -46.32 -29.77 3.58
CA SER A 1007 -45.18 -30.72 3.59
C SER A 1007 -43.83 -30.07 3.25
N HIS A 1008 -43.83 -29.04 2.38
CA HIS A 1008 -42.61 -28.30 2.02
C HIS A 1008 -42.19 -27.29 3.10
N LEU A 1009 -43.14 -26.71 3.84
CA LEU A 1009 -42.88 -25.89 5.03
C LEU A 1009 -42.25 -26.70 6.18
N ILE A 1010 -42.72 -27.93 6.43
CA ILE A 1010 -42.16 -28.83 7.44
C ILE A 1010 -40.69 -29.19 7.13
N ASN A 1011 -40.37 -29.44 5.86
CA ASN A 1011 -39.00 -29.74 5.43
C ASN A 1011 -38.07 -28.50 5.44
N THR A 1012 -38.61 -27.30 5.23
CA THR A 1012 -37.86 -26.03 5.35
C THR A 1012 -37.52 -25.72 6.82
N GLY A 1013 -38.42 -26.06 7.76
CA GLY A 1013 -38.14 -26.00 9.20
C GLY A 1013 -37.01 -26.94 9.65
N TYR A 1014 -36.84 -28.10 9.00
CA TYR A 1014 -35.72 -29.01 9.24
C TYR A 1014 -34.37 -28.40 8.83
N ASP A 1015 -34.31 -27.75 7.65
CA ASP A 1015 -33.09 -27.11 7.14
C ASP A 1015 -32.69 -25.87 7.97
N VAL A 1016 -33.65 -25.07 8.46
CA VAL A 1016 -33.40 -23.94 9.38
C VAL A 1016 -32.85 -24.41 10.72
N THR A 1017 -33.27 -25.58 11.20
CA THR A 1017 -32.74 -26.18 12.43
C THR A 1017 -31.27 -26.60 12.27
N VAL A 1018 -30.89 -27.11 11.09
CA VAL A 1018 -29.50 -27.43 10.75
C VAL A 1018 -28.63 -26.16 10.68
N VAL A 1019 -29.13 -25.09 10.05
CA VAL A 1019 -28.46 -23.78 10.01
C VAL A 1019 -28.24 -23.22 11.43
N PHE A 1020 -29.24 -23.30 12.30
CA PHE A 1020 -29.15 -22.81 13.68
C PHE A 1020 -28.17 -23.64 14.54
N ILE A 1021 -28.18 -24.97 14.40
CA ILE A 1021 -27.24 -25.86 15.11
C ILE A 1021 -25.80 -25.61 14.65
N HIS A 1022 -25.56 -25.44 13.34
CA HIS A 1022 -24.22 -25.15 12.81
C HIS A 1022 -23.73 -23.75 13.17
N TRP A 1023 -24.60 -22.75 13.14
CA TRP A 1023 -24.27 -21.39 13.59
C TRP A 1023 -23.85 -21.35 15.07
N ARG A 1024 -24.56 -22.10 15.94
CA ARG A 1024 -24.19 -22.21 17.36
C ARG A 1024 -22.82 -22.90 17.55
N LYS A 1025 -22.54 -23.97 16.79
CA LYS A 1025 -21.24 -24.66 16.81
C LYS A 1025 -20.09 -23.78 16.30
N MET A 1026 -20.33 -22.96 15.26
CA MET A 1026 -19.35 -22.00 14.75
C MET A 1026 -19.03 -20.90 15.77
N LYS A 1027 -20.03 -20.38 16.49
CA LYS A 1027 -19.84 -19.42 17.60
C LYS A 1027 -19.05 -20.02 18.77
N GLU A 1028 -19.25 -21.30 19.05
CA GLU A 1028 -18.51 -22.03 20.08
C GLU A 1028 -17.06 -22.30 19.66
N PHE A 1029 -16.82 -22.58 18.38
CA PHE A 1029 -15.48 -22.70 17.78
C PHE A 1029 -14.68 -21.38 17.83
N GLU A 1030 -15.30 -20.23 17.50
CA GLU A 1030 -14.68 -18.90 17.65
C GLU A 1030 -14.23 -18.61 19.09
N LYS A 1031 -15.02 -19.04 20.09
CA LYS A 1031 -14.68 -18.88 21.51
C LYS A 1031 -13.53 -19.79 21.94
N ASN A 1032 -13.45 -20.99 21.39
CA ASN A 1032 -12.38 -21.96 21.67
C ASN A 1032 -11.05 -21.62 20.97
N LEU A 1033 -11.08 -20.84 19.89
CA LEU A 1033 -9.90 -20.34 19.17
C LEU A 1033 -9.01 -19.45 20.05
N ASP A 1034 -9.59 -18.61 20.91
CA ASP A 1034 -8.85 -17.76 21.86
C ASP A 1034 -8.13 -18.61 22.93
N LEU A 1035 -8.80 -19.66 23.44
CA LEU A 1035 -8.19 -20.62 24.38
C LEU A 1035 -7.06 -21.42 23.72
N TYR A 1036 -7.22 -21.77 22.44
CA TYR A 1036 -6.21 -22.47 21.66
C TYR A 1036 -4.97 -21.58 21.42
N TYR A 1037 -5.14 -20.31 21.03
CA TYR A 1037 -4.03 -19.38 20.87
C TYR A 1037 -3.26 -19.16 22.18
N LYS A 1038 -3.97 -19.07 23.31
CA LYS A 1038 -3.36 -19.00 24.64
C LYS A 1038 -2.58 -20.27 24.99
N ALA A 1039 -3.13 -21.45 24.71
CA ALA A 1039 -2.47 -22.73 24.94
C ALA A 1039 -1.20 -22.90 24.08
N VAL A 1040 -1.25 -22.53 22.79
CA VAL A 1040 -0.09 -22.56 21.89
C VAL A 1040 1.00 -21.58 22.32
N SER A 1041 0.63 -20.36 22.70
CA SER A 1041 1.58 -19.36 23.21
C SER A 1041 2.26 -19.83 24.49
N ALA A 1042 1.51 -20.37 25.45
CA ALA A 1042 2.04 -20.91 26.69
C ALA A 1042 2.96 -22.12 26.45
N GLN A 1043 2.61 -23.00 25.51
CA GLN A 1043 3.42 -24.16 25.16
C GLN A 1043 4.72 -23.77 24.46
N LYS A 1044 4.69 -22.74 23.60
CA LYS A 1044 5.87 -22.17 22.94
C LYS A 1044 6.82 -21.53 23.97
N GLU A 1045 6.28 -20.77 24.91
CA GLU A 1045 7.06 -20.16 26.00
C GLU A 1045 7.70 -21.24 26.90
N TYR A 1046 6.98 -22.33 27.21
CA TYR A 1046 7.51 -23.47 27.95
C TYR A 1046 8.65 -24.18 27.20
N ILE A 1047 8.52 -24.37 25.88
CA ILE A 1047 9.56 -24.94 25.02
C ILE A 1047 10.82 -24.05 25.01
N GLU A 1048 10.66 -22.73 24.87
CA GLU A 1048 11.77 -21.77 24.90
C GLU A 1048 12.51 -21.78 26.23
N LYS A 1049 11.77 -21.76 27.36
CA LYS A 1049 12.35 -21.88 28.71
C LYS A 1049 13.09 -23.20 28.92
N THR A 1050 12.51 -24.31 28.46
CA THR A 1050 13.12 -25.65 28.58
C THR A 1050 14.39 -25.77 27.74
N MET A 1051 14.39 -25.26 26.50
CA MET A 1051 15.59 -25.24 25.64
C MET A 1051 16.70 -24.38 26.24
N LYS A 1052 16.35 -23.25 26.85
CA LYS A 1052 17.31 -22.40 27.55
C LYS A 1052 17.98 -23.15 28.71
N ARG A 1053 17.19 -23.83 29.55
CA ARG A 1053 17.72 -24.62 30.68
C ARG A 1053 18.58 -25.79 30.24
N ILE A 1054 18.21 -26.48 29.15
CA ILE A 1054 19.02 -27.54 28.53
C ILE A 1054 20.41 -27.00 28.14
N LYS A 1055 20.44 -25.82 27.50
CA LYS A 1055 21.70 -25.18 27.09
C LYS A 1055 22.57 -24.80 28.29
N GLU A 1056 21.97 -24.26 29.36
CA GLU A 1056 22.68 -23.93 30.60
C GLU A 1056 23.31 -25.18 31.24
N ILE A 1057 22.59 -26.30 31.31
CA ILE A 1057 23.11 -27.56 31.86
C ILE A 1057 24.21 -28.16 30.95
N GLU A 1058 24.07 -28.06 29.63
CA GLU A 1058 25.12 -28.50 28.68
C GLU A 1058 26.41 -27.70 28.88
N GLU A 1059 26.32 -26.39 29.07
CA GLU A 1059 27.46 -25.52 29.39
C GLU A 1059 28.08 -25.86 30.77
N GLU A 1060 27.27 -26.18 31.78
CA GLU A 1060 27.74 -26.63 33.10
C GLU A 1060 28.46 -27.99 33.03
N LEU A 1061 27.92 -28.95 32.27
CA LEU A 1061 28.56 -30.25 32.02
C LEU A 1061 29.87 -30.09 31.25
N GLN A 1062 29.94 -29.17 30.29
CA GLN A 1062 31.17 -28.88 29.53
C GLN A 1062 32.27 -28.30 30.43
N LYS A 1063 31.90 -27.44 31.39
CA LYS A 1063 32.83 -26.91 32.42
C LYS A 1063 33.29 -27.97 33.42
N LEU A 1064 32.43 -28.91 33.80
CA LEU A 1064 32.78 -30.04 34.67
C LEU A 1064 33.74 -31.02 33.95
N ASN A 1065 33.52 -31.28 32.66
CA ASN A 1065 34.40 -32.12 31.84
C ASN A 1065 35.79 -31.49 31.63
N GLN A 1066 35.86 -30.15 31.53
CA GLN A 1066 37.14 -29.42 31.51
C GLN A 1066 37.87 -29.49 32.87
N LYS A 1067 37.15 -29.50 33.99
CA LYS A 1067 37.73 -29.68 35.33
C LYS A 1067 38.22 -31.10 35.60
N SER A 1068 37.54 -32.14 35.10
CA SER A 1068 37.98 -33.53 35.25
C SER A 1068 39.23 -33.83 34.40
N GLN A 1069 39.35 -33.23 33.21
CA GLN A 1069 40.56 -33.32 32.38
C GLN A 1069 41.75 -32.51 32.94
N GLY A 1070 41.51 -31.46 33.73
CA GLY A 1070 42.56 -30.66 34.38
C GLY A 1070 43.14 -31.24 35.68
N GLY A 1071 42.57 -32.33 36.21
CA GLY A 1071 43.05 -33.02 37.42
C GLY A 1071 43.82 -34.33 37.15
N LEU A 1072 44.05 -34.66 35.88
CA LEU A 1072 44.79 -35.84 35.41
C LEU A 1072 46.08 -35.45 34.66
N LEU A 1073 46.57 -34.23 34.88
CA LEU A 1073 47.88 -33.73 34.44
C LEU A 1073 48.80 -33.49 35.62
#